data_AF-A0AAD5LC65-F1
#
_entry.id   AF-A0AAD5LC65-F1
#
_cell.length_a   1.000
_cell.length_b   1.000
_cell.length_c   1.000
_cell.angle_alpha   90.00
_cell.angle_beta   90.00
_cell.angle_gamma   90.00
#
_symmetry.space_group_name_H-M   'P 1'
#
loop_
_entity.id
_entity.type
_entity.pdbx_description
1 polymer ?
#
loop_
_entity_poly.entity_id
_entity_poly.type
_entity_poly.pdbx_seq_one_letter_code
_entity_poly.pdbx_strand_id
1 'polypeptide(L)'
;MQLASVSPDAQPVESGRRGRLVVCVARRWYPVVWLSLWLTHAACAVFLGASALLYWYADHPYLTYFADLIAPKHARHFRAAGALCFALAALHVASWLEMLALSALSRRLVLSRDEFTAARQTPRLQRWRSSWRQLRHAVSWRLTAKPAPRVVRYPWQALRFVLWACCSRQGLLGIDSPLFELMFTVREGLEVASQTYQARQLSERIASPSLNSASVALLVVNCWSTPLLQHSLRSRPAVARCVCLAVDFAINASANMLVPWLILAPYVPVWDAEQFTYDVAQLYEDVWFGNMVMQHRMLFAASTLDVVSKLVPHLSMLLCLVSIRSLVQRASSPGPIAPEPSQRPSLQAPKLAKGPDLRMVPAPWVDMRSRKAQAVRLAFVAWGVAVLAIHVLAHSVHRAEFPGCKQVMHPWFVATFACATLEVNCHRLPARLTPSDVLVQVHPANLMTLVFSHCDALEVPPEIRRFPSLLGVEIYNATLVSWPSHAALDPAIHKSIVFLLFIHVMLAELPPGVMGPLPDTLTDVELAFTNLTTLPEDLHERWHGMATFYFEYSRLQVFPRTLCHLPVYDLSLIGNDIASVPELAELTTTEHYTLALSHNPLQSLPDSIPIDVTIAFLMLEGTRLEALPEWVGQRVKERFDKERLTFPPEVMFDQDLFMKLPVFLRVLNAGVHIFFGGLGIFVFVAQITAQYAVNYDGLVGCRQLVYPWFTTKPSCAIYSYDCYHHRVDTPSEEALDLVNLDAIGQLSFTHCAAFDMPLSLKKLRINNRLTLVIIVRANMSTFPPGLLQPLPLLLRDIEFSVTNLTSIPSDLDAIWPPMTTFYFEHSLLTEFPDVLFRLAVDDLSLIGNRIETVPGFKNNAVAHGLIALAGNPLKELPDSIGEGSGTWFFLLDDTLLSAVPAWLGEITLVAATLSNTPFCALHNSTETAIYAEGAVTCERSIYGATGRAPLEVITHDSVR
;
A
#
# COMPACT_ATOMS: atom_id res chain seq x y z
N MET A 1 3.30 -38.49 4.21
CA MET A 1 3.94 -39.08 5.41
C MET A 1 3.42 -40.50 5.63
N GLN A 2 4.22 -41.54 5.39
CA GLN A 2 3.88 -42.91 5.77
C GLN A 2 3.99 -43.05 7.30
N LEU A 3 2.84 -43.15 7.97
CA LEU A 3 2.76 -43.49 9.39
C LEU A 3 3.18 -44.96 9.56
N ALA A 4 4.38 -45.15 10.12
CA ALA A 4 4.91 -46.47 10.44
C ALA A 4 4.00 -47.20 11.45
N SER A 5 3.73 -48.47 11.13
CA SER A 5 3.01 -49.48 11.90
C SER A 5 3.46 -49.54 13.37
N VAL A 6 2.51 -49.44 14.30
CA VAL A 6 2.66 -49.79 15.72
C VAL A 6 1.71 -50.95 16.00
N SER A 7 2.24 -51.98 16.68
CA SER A 7 1.71 -53.32 16.94
C SER A 7 0.20 -53.43 17.28
N PRO A 8 -0.51 -54.53 16.89
CA PRO A 8 -1.97 -54.65 17.04
C PRO A 8 -2.49 -55.03 18.44
N ASP A 9 -1.64 -55.44 19.38
CA ASP A 9 -2.11 -56.03 20.64
C ASP A 9 -1.91 -55.10 21.85
N ALA A 10 -2.92 -54.30 22.16
CA ALA A 10 -3.10 -53.73 23.49
C ALA A 10 -4.60 -53.49 23.75
N GLN A 11 -5.25 -54.45 24.40
CA GLN A 11 -6.60 -54.26 24.95
C GLN A 11 -6.58 -53.24 26.11
N PRO A 12 -7.66 -52.44 26.30
CA PRO A 12 -7.74 -51.49 27.38
C PRO A 12 -8.17 -52.20 28.68
N VAL A 13 -7.27 -52.27 29.66
CA VAL A 13 -7.67 -52.56 31.05
C VAL A 13 -8.12 -51.24 31.68
N GLU A 14 -9.43 -51.11 31.88
CA GLU A 14 -10.02 -50.09 32.74
C GLU A 14 -9.54 -50.30 34.18
N SER A 15 -8.63 -49.44 34.65
CA SER A 15 -8.41 -49.23 36.08
C SER A 15 -8.50 -47.74 36.39
N GLY A 16 -9.30 -47.40 37.40
CA GLY A 16 -9.77 -46.05 37.75
C GLY A 16 -8.72 -45.06 38.28
N ARG A 17 -7.56 -44.93 37.61
CA ARG A 17 -6.63 -43.79 37.79
C ARG A 17 -6.41 -43.14 36.43
N ARG A 18 -6.92 -41.92 36.25
CA ARG A 18 -6.80 -41.11 35.01
C ARG A 18 -5.35 -41.17 34.48
N GLY A 19 -5.15 -41.87 33.37
CA GLY A 19 -3.89 -41.90 32.64
C GLY A 19 -3.61 -40.54 32.01
N ARG A 20 -2.39 -40.05 32.17
CA ARG A 20 -1.90 -38.81 31.55
C ARG A 20 -1.91 -38.96 30.03
N LEU A 21 -2.59 -38.07 29.29
CA LEU A 21 -2.58 -38.07 27.83
C LEU A 21 -1.22 -37.58 27.33
N VAL A 22 -0.52 -38.43 26.58
CA VAL A 22 0.83 -38.18 26.08
C VAL A 22 0.98 -38.73 24.66
N VAL A 23 1.65 -37.99 23.80
CA VAL A 23 2.10 -38.44 22.47
C VAL A 23 3.59 -38.76 22.53
N CYS A 24 3.93 -40.04 22.42
CA CYS A 24 5.31 -40.50 22.43
C CYS A 24 5.94 -40.35 21.04
N VAL A 25 6.98 -39.53 20.93
CA VAL A 25 7.75 -39.34 19.70
C VAL A 25 9.01 -40.19 19.73
N ALA A 26 9.27 -40.88 18.62
CA ALA A 26 10.46 -41.72 18.48
C ALA A 26 11.74 -40.91 18.72
N ARG A 27 12.76 -41.57 19.31
CA ARG A 27 14.01 -40.92 19.74
C ARG A 27 14.72 -40.11 18.65
N ARG A 28 14.62 -40.56 17.39
CA ARG A 28 15.17 -39.90 16.19
C ARG A 28 14.45 -38.62 15.79
N TRP A 29 13.14 -38.55 16.02
CA TRP A 29 12.28 -37.42 15.61
C TRP A 29 12.09 -36.38 16.71
N TYR A 30 12.33 -36.74 17.97
CA TYR A 30 12.16 -35.83 19.10
C TYR A 30 13.01 -34.54 18.99
N PRO A 31 14.28 -34.55 18.55
CA PRO A 31 15.04 -33.33 18.32
C PRO A 31 14.42 -32.41 17.26
N VAL A 32 13.85 -32.98 16.20
CA VAL A 32 13.19 -32.23 15.12
C VAL A 32 11.92 -31.55 15.65
N VAL A 33 11.10 -32.26 16.42
CA VAL A 33 9.90 -31.67 17.05
C VAL A 33 10.27 -30.59 18.05
N TRP A 34 11.33 -30.80 18.83
CA TRP A 34 11.84 -29.78 19.76
C TRP A 34 12.29 -28.52 19.03
N LEU A 35 13.10 -28.67 17.98
CA LEU A 35 13.60 -27.56 17.19
C LEU A 35 12.47 -26.82 16.47
N SER A 36 11.51 -27.57 15.90
CA SER A 36 10.33 -26.99 15.25
C SER A 36 9.53 -26.12 16.22
N LEU A 37 9.13 -26.64 17.39
CA LEU A 37 8.38 -25.85 18.38
C LEU A 37 9.17 -24.63 18.89
N TRP A 38 10.49 -24.79 19.05
CA TRP A 38 11.37 -23.70 19.46
C TRP A 38 11.44 -22.59 18.40
N LEU A 39 11.64 -22.94 17.13
CA LEU A 39 11.66 -21.99 16.01
C LEU A 39 10.28 -21.34 15.82
N THR A 40 9.18 -22.08 15.99
CA THR A 40 7.83 -21.54 15.86
C THR A 40 7.53 -20.47 16.92
N HIS A 41 7.92 -20.68 18.18
CA HIS A 41 7.80 -19.62 19.19
C HIS A 41 8.64 -18.39 18.83
N ALA A 42 9.85 -18.57 18.30
CA ALA A 42 10.69 -17.47 17.85
C ALA A 42 10.04 -16.69 16.69
N ALA A 43 9.50 -17.39 15.68
CA ALA A 43 8.84 -16.78 14.53
C ALA A 43 7.62 -15.94 14.94
N CYS A 44 6.74 -16.47 15.81
CA CYS A 44 5.61 -15.72 16.35
C CYS A 44 6.06 -14.49 17.16
N ALA A 45 7.12 -14.62 17.96
CA ALA A 45 7.66 -13.50 18.73
C ALA A 45 8.22 -12.39 17.83
N VAL A 46 8.96 -12.76 16.78
CA VAL A 46 9.54 -11.81 15.82
C VAL A 46 8.43 -11.09 15.05
N PHE A 47 7.41 -11.81 14.56
CA PHE A 47 6.29 -11.20 13.85
C PHE A 47 5.50 -10.23 14.74
N LEU A 48 5.10 -10.66 15.94
CA LEU A 48 4.34 -9.80 16.86
C LEU A 48 5.16 -8.61 17.36
N GLY A 49 6.46 -8.80 17.57
CA GLY A 49 7.40 -7.71 17.87
C GLY A 49 7.51 -6.73 16.71
N ALA A 50 7.56 -7.23 15.47
CA ALA A 50 7.55 -6.41 14.26
C ALA A 50 6.26 -5.60 14.12
N SER A 51 5.11 -6.24 14.30
CA SER A 51 3.82 -5.56 14.29
C SER A 51 3.77 -4.47 15.36
N ALA A 52 4.26 -4.74 16.57
CA ALA A 52 4.32 -3.74 17.64
C ALA A 52 5.18 -2.53 17.27
N LEU A 53 6.36 -2.76 16.70
CA LEU A 53 7.24 -1.69 16.21
C LEU A 53 6.57 -0.90 15.08
N LEU A 54 5.91 -1.57 14.14
CA LEU A 54 5.19 -0.93 13.04
C LEU A 54 4.03 -0.06 13.54
N TYR A 55 3.27 -0.51 14.53
CA TYR A 55 2.23 0.29 15.18
C TYR A 55 2.80 1.56 15.84
N TRP A 56 3.96 1.47 16.50
CA TRP A 56 4.59 2.65 17.09
C TRP A 56 5.24 3.55 16.05
N TYR A 57 5.77 2.98 14.97
CA TYR A 57 6.28 3.73 13.83
C TYR A 57 5.17 4.54 13.15
N ALA A 58 4.03 3.91 12.85
CA ALA A 58 2.88 4.60 12.27
C ALA A 58 2.28 5.71 13.16
N ASP A 59 2.58 5.73 14.45
CA ASP A 59 2.15 6.80 15.38
C ASP A 59 3.20 7.91 15.54
N HIS A 60 4.26 7.90 14.72
CA HIS A 60 5.30 8.92 14.73
C HIS A 60 4.77 10.25 14.16
N PRO A 61 5.16 11.42 14.71
CA PRO A 61 4.67 12.73 14.23
C PRO A 61 4.88 12.97 12.74
N TYR A 62 6.02 12.55 12.18
CA TYR A 62 6.30 12.68 10.73
C TYR A 62 5.40 11.80 9.84
N LEU A 63 4.76 10.78 10.40
CA LEU A 63 3.84 9.91 9.67
C LEU A 63 2.39 10.30 9.91
N THR A 64 2.12 11.49 10.47
CA THR A 64 0.75 11.93 10.79
C THR A 64 -0.15 11.88 9.55
N TYR A 65 0.34 12.31 8.38
CA TYR A 65 -0.37 12.20 7.11
C TYR A 65 -0.83 10.77 6.82
N PHE A 66 0.11 9.81 6.74
CA PHE A 66 -0.20 8.39 6.50
C PHE A 66 -1.01 7.76 7.63
N ALA A 67 -0.82 8.18 8.87
CA ALA A 67 -1.56 7.68 10.01
C ALA A 67 -3.04 8.10 9.96
N ASP A 68 -3.32 9.33 9.55
CA ASP A 68 -4.68 9.84 9.39
C ASP A 68 -5.38 9.23 8.15
N LEU A 69 -4.61 8.88 7.10
CA LEU A 69 -5.10 8.04 6.00
C LEU A 69 -5.59 6.66 6.48
N ILE A 70 -4.93 6.07 7.48
CA ILE A 70 -5.29 4.76 8.04
C ILE A 70 -6.47 4.84 8.99
N ALA A 71 -6.43 5.76 9.96
CA ALA A 71 -7.49 5.93 10.93
C ALA A 71 -7.48 7.37 11.45
N PRO A 72 -8.66 8.01 11.59
CA PRO A 72 -8.71 9.37 12.09
C PRO A 72 -8.18 9.44 13.52
N LYS A 73 -7.62 10.58 13.90
CA LYS A 73 -6.90 10.79 15.17
C LYS A 73 -7.59 10.23 16.42
N HIS A 74 -8.90 10.39 16.54
CA HIS A 74 -9.68 9.92 17.68
C HIS A 74 -9.86 8.38 17.73
N ALA A 75 -9.70 7.69 16.59
CA ALA A 75 -9.82 6.25 16.45
C ALA A 75 -8.44 5.53 16.38
N ARG A 76 -7.33 6.28 16.36
CA ARG A 76 -5.97 5.73 16.38
C ARG A 76 -5.66 5.05 17.72
N HIS A 77 -5.88 3.75 17.78
CA HIS A 77 -5.49 2.91 18.92
C HIS A 77 -4.10 2.27 18.74
N PHE A 78 -3.23 2.85 17.90
CA PHE A 78 -1.96 2.23 17.49
C PHE A 78 -1.04 1.91 18.66
N ARG A 79 -0.84 2.83 19.62
CA ARG A 79 0.00 2.55 20.80
C ARG A 79 -0.53 1.38 21.65
N ALA A 80 -1.84 1.33 21.86
CA ALA A 80 -2.48 0.27 22.65
C ALA A 80 -2.39 -1.08 21.92
N ALA A 81 -2.67 -1.10 20.62
CA ALA A 81 -2.52 -2.28 19.77
C ALA A 81 -1.07 -2.78 19.76
N GLY A 82 -0.10 -1.87 19.60
CA GLY A 82 1.33 -2.17 19.65
C GLY A 82 1.77 -2.75 21.00
N ALA A 83 1.31 -2.16 22.12
CA ALA A 83 1.61 -2.68 23.46
C ALA A 83 1.04 -4.10 23.69
N LEU A 84 -0.16 -4.39 23.19
CA LEU A 84 -0.76 -5.73 23.26
C LEU A 84 -0.02 -6.75 22.38
N CYS A 85 0.38 -6.36 21.16
CA CYS A 85 1.21 -7.20 20.29
C CYS A 85 2.56 -7.51 20.97
N PHE A 86 3.21 -6.50 21.56
CA PHE A 86 4.45 -6.66 22.30
C PHE A 86 4.30 -7.59 23.51
N ALA A 87 3.21 -7.47 24.27
CA ALA A 87 2.94 -8.34 25.40
C ALA A 87 2.80 -9.81 24.97
N LEU A 88 2.09 -10.09 23.87
CA LEU A 88 2.02 -11.45 23.31
C LEU A 88 3.38 -11.94 22.80
N ALA A 89 4.16 -11.07 22.13
CA ALA A 89 5.52 -11.39 21.72
C ALA A 89 6.40 -11.81 22.92
N ALA A 90 6.33 -11.06 24.02
CA ALA A 90 7.07 -11.36 25.25
C ALA A 90 6.68 -12.73 25.86
N LEU A 91 5.42 -13.14 25.75
CA LEU A 91 4.97 -14.47 26.19
C LEU A 91 5.54 -15.60 25.32
N HIS A 92 5.65 -15.38 24.00
CA HIS A 92 6.34 -16.31 23.11
C HIS A 92 7.84 -16.39 23.44
N VAL A 93 8.51 -15.25 23.67
CA VAL A 93 9.94 -15.21 24.10
C VAL A 93 10.14 -15.93 25.43
N ALA A 94 9.25 -15.75 26.40
CA ALA A 94 9.33 -16.45 27.68
C ALA A 94 9.24 -17.98 27.49
N SER A 95 8.35 -18.44 26.61
CA SER A 95 8.20 -19.87 26.29
C SER A 95 9.45 -20.41 25.57
N TRP A 96 10.00 -19.64 24.64
CA TRP A 96 11.21 -19.93 23.87
C TRP A 96 12.45 -20.07 24.76
N LEU A 97 12.69 -19.11 25.65
CA LEU A 97 13.78 -19.12 26.62
C LEU A 97 13.61 -20.23 27.67
N GLU A 98 12.37 -20.50 28.09
CA GLU A 98 12.10 -21.58 29.04
C GLU A 98 12.51 -22.94 28.47
N MET A 99 12.21 -23.22 27.19
CA MET A 99 12.62 -24.48 26.55
C MET A 99 14.14 -24.65 26.53
N LEU A 100 14.89 -23.58 26.25
CA LEU A 100 16.36 -23.58 26.30
C LEU A 100 16.86 -23.83 27.72
N ALA A 101 16.33 -23.10 28.70
CA ALA A 101 16.75 -23.20 30.09
C ALA A 101 16.49 -24.62 30.64
N LEU A 102 15.31 -25.19 30.38
CA LEU A 102 14.98 -26.56 30.81
C LEU A 102 15.89 -27.60 30.14
N SER A 103 16.21 -27.41 28.86
CA SER A 103 17.08 -28.33 28.12
C SER A 103 18.54 -28.25 28.58
N ALA A 104 19.05 -27.04 28.81
CA ALA A 104 20.39 -26.80 29.34
C ALA A 104 20.55 -27.37 30.76
N LEU A 105 19.57 -27.09 31.65
CA LEU A 105 19.59 -27.57 33.03
C LEU A 105 19.52 -29.11 33.14
N SER A 106 18.87 -29.77 32.18
CA SER A 106 18.75 -31.23 32.14
C SER A 106 19.80 -31.92 31.27
N ARG A 107 20.68 -31.15 30.60
CA ARG A 107 21.68 -31.63 29.62
C ARG A 107 21.08 -32.55 28.56
N ARG A 108 19.81 -32.34 28.21
CA ARG A 108 19.05 -33.10 27.21
C ARG A 108 17.90 -32.23 26.72
N LEU A 109 17.44 -32.42 25.49
CA LEU A 109 16.28 -31.70 24.99
C LEU A 109 15.05 -32.06 25.83
N VAL A 110 14.37 -31.02 26.35
CA VAL A 110 13.15 -31.14 27.16
C VAL A 110 12.16 -30.07 26.71
N LEU A 111 10.91 -30.50 26.48
CA LEU A 111 9.84 -29.62 26.01
C LEU A 111 9.14 -28.91 27.17
N SER A 112 8.79 -29.63 28.24
CA SER A 112 7.91 -29.10 29.30
C SER A 112 8.49 -29.24 30.71
N ARG A 113 7.99 -28.40 31.64
CA ARG A 113 8.33 -28.50 33.07
C ARG A 113 8.01 -29.88 33.65
N ASP A 114 6.93 -30.51 33.19
CA ASP A 114 6.54 -31.83 33.67
C ASP A 114 7.51 -32.94 33.21
N GLU A 115 8.07 -32.80 32.01
CA GLU A 115 9.11 -33.70 31.52
C GLU A 115 10.43 -33.46 32.26
N PHE A 116 10.71 -32.21 32.63
CA PHE A 116 11.86 -31.85 33.47
C PHE A 116 11.74 -32.40 34.91
N THR A 117 10.56 -32.36 35.53
CA THR A 117 10.34 -32.95 36.86
C THR A 117 10.44 -34.48 36.82
N ALA A 118 9.94 -35.13 35.76
CA ALA A 118 10.15 -36.55 35.51
C ALA A 118 11.63 -36.90 35.26
N ALA A 119 12.38 -36.04 34.56
CA ALA A 119 13.82 -36.19 34.34
C ALA A 119 14.64 -36.17 35.64
N ARG A 120 14.22 -35.31 36.59
CA ARG A 120 14.89 -35.05 37.88
C ARG A 120 14.83 -36.21 38.87
N GLN A 121 14.03 -37.25 38.62
CA GLN A 121 13.96 -38.46 39.46
C GLN A 121 15.06 -39.49 39.13
N THR A 122 16.10 -39.13 38.36
CA THR A 122 17.24 -40.01 38.08
C THR A 122 18.32 -39.91 39.18
N PRO A 123 18.85 -41.04 39.72
CA PRO A 123 19.68 -41.08 40.94
C PRO A 123 20.97 -40.23 40.90
N ARG A 124 21.48 -39.89 39.71
CA ARG A 124 22.75 -39.15 39.53
C ARG A 124 22.68 -37.68 39.96
N LEU A 125 21.50 -37.04 39.92
CA LEU A 125 21.32 -35.63 40.28
C LEU A 125 20.93 -35.40 41.76
N GLN A 126 20.61 -36.46 42.49
CA GLN A 126 20.33 -36.40 43.92
C GLN A 126 21.61 -36.16 44.74
N ARG A 127 22.76 -36.70 44.28
CA ARG A 127 24.10 -36.45 44.86
C ARG A 127 24.60 -35.02 44.67
N TRP A 128 24.27 -34.37 43.54
CA TRP A 128 24.68 -32.99 43.30
C TRP A 128 23.90 -31.99 44.19
N ARG A 129 22.65 -32.32 44.55
CA ARG A 129 21.81 -31.53 45.46
C ARG A 129 22.24 -31.60 46.92
N SER A 130 22.80 -32.72 47.39
CA SER A 130 23.36 -32.80 48.76
C SER A 130 24.60 -31.92 48.88
N SER A 131 25.47 -31.91 47.85
CA SER A 131 26.67 -31.06 47.84
C SER A 131 26.34 -29.57 47.72
N TRP A 132 25.34 -29.17 46.92
CA TRP A 132 24.90 -27.78 46.81
C TRP A 132 24.12 -27.26 48.03
N ARG A 133 23.42 -28.13 48.77
CA ARG A 133 22.80 -27.75 50.05
C ARG A 133 23.85 -27.51 51.13
N GLN A 134 24.94 -28.29 51.13
CA GLN A 134 26.08 -28.06 52.03
C GLN A 134 26.81 -26.74 51.69
N LEU A 135 26.98 -26.41 50.40
CA LEU A 135 27.55 -25.12 49.97
C LEU A 135 26.64 -23.91 50.27
N ARG A 136 25.31 -24.04 50.16
CA ARG A 136 24.37 -22.97 50.52
C ARG A 136 24.35 -22.64 52.01
N HIS A 137 24.64 -23.61 52.87
CA HIS A 137 24.80 -23.37 54.31
C HIS A 137 26.16 -22.74 54.67
N ALA A 138 27.18 -22.93 53.82
CA ALA A 138 28.50 -22.32 54.03
C ALA A 138 28.63 -20.89 53.50
N VAL A 139 27.72 -20.44 52.60
CA VAL A 139 27.81 -19.14 51.89
C VAL A 139 26.65 -18.20 52.23
N SER A 140 26.04 -18.32 53.41
CA SER A 140 25.14 -17.27 53.92
C SER A 140 25.94 -16.20 54.69
N TRP A 141 26.76 -15.43 53.98
CA TRP A 141 27.26 -14.16 54.51
C TRP A 141 26.19 -13.06 54.34
N ARG A 142 26.09 -12.27 55.41
CA ARG A 142 25.14 -11.18 55.68
C ARG A 142 24.99 -10.21 54.49
N LEU A 143 23.82 -10.23 53.84
CA LEU A 143 23.28 -9.05 53.17
C LEU A 143 21.91 -8.75 53.77
N THR A 144 21.90 -7.69 54.58
CA THR A 144 20.74 -7.02 55.13
C THR A 144 19.90 -6.41 54.00
N ALA A 145 19.07 -7.21 53.35
CA ALA A 145 17.95 -6.71 52.57
C ALA A 145 16.68 -6.87 53.40
N LYS A 146 16.05 -5.75 53.79
CA LYS A 146 14.76 -5.73 54.46
C LYS A 146 13.75 -6.56 53.64
N PRO A 147 12.89 -7.39 54.26
CA PRO A 147 11.86 -8.12 53.52
C PRO A 147 10.90 -7.11 52.89
N ALA A 148 10.62 -7.27 51.60
CA ALA A 148 9.61 -6.49 50.90
C ALA A 148 8.27 -6.50 51.66
N PRO A 149 7.52 -5.37 51.70
CA PRO A 149 6.30 -5.25 52.47
C PRO A 149 5.25 -6.29 52.05
N ARG A 150 4.52 -6.83 53.03
CA ARG A 150 3.51 -7.90 52.87
C ARG A 150 2.40 -7.56 51.84
N VAL A 151 2.20 -6.27 51.54
CA VAL A 151 1.17 -5.76 50.63
C VAL A 151 1.43 -6.11 49.15
N VAL A 152 2.70 -6.28 48.73
CA VAL A 152 3.05 -6.64 47.33
C VAL A 152 3.01 -8.17 47.10
N ARG A 153 3.10 -8.98 48.16
CA ARG A 153 3.12 -10.46 48.06
C ARG A 153 1.75 -11.07 47.78
N TYR A 154 0.68 -10.51 48.32
CA TYR A 154 -0.68 -11.05 48.18
C TYR A 154 -1.25 -10.96 46.75
N PRO A 155 -1.19 -9.82 46.03
CA PRO A 155 -1.70 -9.75 44.66
C PRO A 155 -0.87 -10.62 43.70
N TRP A 156 0.45 -10.68 43.87
CA TRP A 156 1.30 -11.57 43.07
C TRP A 156 1.06 -13.06 43.34
N GLN A 157 0.77 -13.46 44.58
CA GLN A 157 0.43 -14.85 44.92
C GLN A 157 -0.98 -15.22 44.45
N ALA A 158 -1.95 -14.30 44.55
CA ALA A 158 -3.29 -14.46 44.00
C ALA A 158 -3.24 -14.59 42.47
N LEU A 159 -2.50 -13.71 41.78
CA LEU A 159 -2.28 -13.79 40.33
C LEU A 159 -1.59 -15.10 39.95
N ARG A 160 -0.57 -15.55 40.70
CA ARG A 160 0.09 -16.84 40.46
C ARG A 160 -0.85 -18.02 40.65
N PHE A 161 -1.75 -17.94 41.63
CA PHE A 161 -2.74 -18.97 41.90
C PHE A 161 -3.83 -18.99 40.83
N VAL A 162 -4.33 -17.84 40.39
CA VAL A 162 -5.29 -17.71 39.28
C VAL A 162 -4.67 -18.20 37.97
N LEU A 163 -3.44 -17.78 37.65
CA LEU A 163 -2.71 -18.27 36.47
C LEU A 163 -2.45 -19.77 36.54
N TRP A 164 -2.20 -20.33 37.73
CA TRP A 164 -2.05 -21.78 37.90
C TRP A 164 -3.40 -22.51 37.80
N ALA A 165 -4.47 -21.98 38.39
CA ALA A 165 -5.82 -22.56 38.33
C ALA A 165 -6.43 -22.51 36.92
N CYS A 166 -6.10 -21.48 36.13
CA CYS A 166 -6.54 -21.35 34.75
C CYS A 166 -5.62 -22.08 33.77
N CYS A 167 -4.30 -21.89 33.87
CA CYS A 167 -3.34 -22.29 32.83
C CYS A 167 -2.43 -23.48 33.21
N SER A 168 -2.62 -24.11 34.37
CA SER A 168 -1.97 -25.40 34.62
C SER A 168 -2.57 -26.49 33.74
N ARG A 169 -1.84 -27.59 33.56
CA ARG A 169 -2.28 -28.74 32.77
C ARG A 169 -3.62 -29.34 33.23
N GLN A 170 -3.94 -29.21 34.51
CA GLN A 170 -5.20 -29.63 35.13
C GLN A 170 -6.16 -28.45 35.42
N GLY A 171 -5.74 -27.23 35.10
CA GLY A 171 -6.53 -26.02 35.26
C GLY A 171 -7.64 -25.90 34.22
N LEU A 172 -8.46 -24.86 34.31
CA LEU A 172 -9.64 -24.66 33.44
C LEU A 172 -9.33 -24.75 31.94
N LEU A 173 -8.23 -24.12 31.50
CA LEU A 173 -7.72 -24.13 30.12
C LEU A 173 -6.68 -25.24 29.86
N GLY A 174 -6.48 -26.12 30.84
CA GLY A 174 -5.51 -27.21 30.78
C GLY A 174 -5.97 -28.37 29.90
N ILE A 175 -5.02 -29.08 29.29
CA ILE A 175 -5.30 -30.20 28.38
C ILE A 175 -5.90 -31.43 29.09
N ASP A 176 -5.57 -31.60 30.37
CA ASP A 176 -6.12 -32.66 31.22
C ASP A 176 -7.39 -32.18 31.96
N SER A 177 -7.93 -31.00 31.61
CA SER A 177 -9.18 -30.46 32.15
C SER A 177 -10.38 -31.33 31.77
N PRO A 178 -11.31 -31.59 32.70
CA PRO A 178 -12.58 -32.23 32.37
C PRO A 178 -13.48 -31.35 31.46
N LEU A 179 -13.16 -30.05 31.33
CA LEU A 179 -13.86 -29.09 30.47
C LEU A 179 -13.10 -28.77 29.17
N PHE A 180 -12.00 -29.49 28.87
CA PHE A 180 -11.12 -29.18 27.74
C PHE A 180 -11.88 -29.03 26.41
N GLU A 181 -12.79 -29.95 26.10
CA GLU A 181 -13.53 -29.92 24.84
C GLU A 181 -14.49 -28.73 24.72
N LEU A 182 -15.08 -28.28 25.85
CA LEU A 182 -15.91 -27.08 25.89
C LEU A 182 -15.06 -25.82 25.69
N MET A 183 -13.92 -25.74 26.37
CA MET A 183 -12.99 -24.60 26.24
C MET A 183 -12.35 -24.52 24.86
N PHE A 184 -12.01 -25.68 24.28
CA PHE A 184 -11.56 -25.78 22.89
C PHE A 184 -12.65 -25.28 21.94
N THR A 185 -13.90 -25.75 22.08
CA THR A 185 -15.03 -25.27 21.28
C THR A 185 -15.25 -23.76 21.40
N VAL A 186 -15.17 -23.19 22.61
CA VAL A 186 -15.31 -21.75 22.82
C VAL A 186 -14.18 -20.98 22.14
N ARG A 187 -12.95 -21.47 22.24
CA ARG A 187 -11.78 -20.86 21.57
C ARG A 187 -11.96 -20.88 20.05
N GLU A 188 -12.28 -22.03 19.48
CA GLU A 188 -12.53 -22.17 18.05
C GLU A 188 -13.70 -21.29 17.59
N GLY A 189 -14.74 -21.15 18.40
CA GLY A 189 -15.86 -20.23 18.10
C GLY A 189 -15.44 -18.77 18.07
N LEU A 190 -14.65 -18.30 19.05
CA LEU A 190 -14.11 -16.94 19.09
C LEU A 190 -13.14 -16.67 17.94
N GLU A 191 -12.36 -17.67 17.57
CA GLU A 191 -11.43 -17.60 16.46
C GLU A 191 -12.15 -17.54 15.11
N VAL A 192 -13.10 -18.43 14.85
CA VAL A 192 -13.94 -18.41 13.64
C VAL A 192 -14.71 -17.10 13.54
N ALA A 193 -15.24 -16.57 14.65
CA ALA A 193 -15.87 -15.25 14.66
C ALA A 193 -14.88 -14.13 14.29
N SER A 194 -13.66 -14.18 14.83
CA SER A 194 -12.61 -13.18 14.53
C SER A 194 -12.16 -13.25 13.07
N GLN A 195 -11.91 -14.46 12.54
CA GLN A 195 -11.55 -14.69 11.15
C GLN A 195 -12.70 -14.35 10.18
N THR A 196 -13.96 -14.60 10.56
CA THR A 196 -15.14 -14.19 9.77
C THR A 196 -15.20 -12.67 9.68
N TYR A 197 -15.03 -11.97 10.80
CA TYR A 197 -14.97 -10.51 10.81
C TYR A 197 -13.83 -10.00 9.91
N GLN A 198 -12.62 -10.55 10.04
CA GLN A 198 -11.48 -10.14 9.21
C GLN A 198 -11.67 -10.46 7.72
N ALA A 199 -12.28 -11.60 7.37
CA ALA A 199 -12.58 -11.96 5.98
C ALA A 199 -13.61 -11.01 5.35
N ARG A 200 -14.62 -10.58 6.13
CA ARG A 200 -15.56 -9.55 5.70
C ARG A 200 -14.85 -8.21 5.48
N GLN A 201 -14.04 -7.75 6.44
CA GLN A 201 -13.28 -6.50 6.29
C GLN A 201 -12.36 -6.54 5.06
N LEU A 202 -11.73 -7.68 4.79
CA LEU A 202 -10.90 -7.89 3.61
C LEU A 202 -11.72 -7.70 2.32
N SER A 203 -12.93 -8.24 2.26
CA SER A 203 -13.83 -8.10 1.09
C SER A 203 -14.29 -6.66 0.83
N GLU A 204 -14.36 -5.84 1.88
CA GLU A 204 -14.77 -4.44 1.81
C GLU A 204 -13.61 -3.49 1.50
N ARG A 205 -12.37 -3.85 1.86
CA ARG A 205 -11.18 -2.99 1.77
C ARG A 205 -10.20 -3.38 0.67
N ILE A 206 -10.16 -4.63 0.24
CA ILE A 206 -9.16 -5.10 -0.75
C ILE A 206 -9.85 -5.55 -2.03
N ALA A 207 -9.48 -4.91 -3.15
CA ALA A 207 -9.97 -5.22 -4.50
C ALA A 207 -9.50 -6.59 -5.03
N SER A 208 -8.40 -7.14 -4.48
CA SER A 208 -7.82 -8.42 -4.90
C SER A 208 -8.77 -9.62 -4.66
N PRO A 209 -9.39 -10.21 -5.71
CA PRO A 209 -10.37 -11.31 -5.55
C PRO A 209 -9.70 -12.60 -5.05
N SER A 210 -8.51 -12.76 -5.57
CA SER A 210 -7.33 -13.49 -5.14
C SER A 210 -7.11 -13.57 -3.61
N LEU A 211 -6.73 -12.48 -2.94
CA LEU A 211 -6.53 -12.47 -1.48
C LEU A 211 -7.82 -12.74 -0.70
N ASN A 212 -8.95 -12.21 -1.19
CA ASN A 212 -10.27 -12.46 -0.61
C ASN A 212 -10.60 -13.96 -0.58
N SER A 213 -10.45 -14.64 -1.71
CA SER A 213 -10.73 -16.07 -1.84
C SER A 213 -9.81 -16.93 -0.96
N ALA A 214 -8.55 -16.53 -0.80
CA ALA A 214 -7.60 -17.20 0.08
C ALA A 214 -8.00 -17.14 1.56
N SER A 215 -8.37 -15.94 2.02
CA SER A 215 -8.82 -15.71 3.40
C SER A 215 -10.09 -16.50 3.70
N VAL A 216 -11.04 -16.51 2.76
CA VAL A 216 -12.27 -17.31 2.87
C VAL A 216 -11.96 -18.81 2.88
N ALA A 217 -11.05 -19.29 2.03
CA ALA A 217 -10.64 -20.69 2.04
C ALA A 217 -10.02 -21.10 3.38
N LEU A 218 -9.16 -20.26 3.96
CA LEU A 218 -8.59 -20.52 5.30
C LEU A 218 -9.67 -20.60 6.38
N LEU A 219 -10.64 -19.68 6.37
CA LEU A 219 -11.77 -19.68 7.30
C LEU A 219 -12.67 -20.92 7.14
N VAL A 220 -12.98 -21.32 5.90
CA VAL A 220 -13.79 -22.51 5.62
C VAL A 220 -13.05 -23.78 6.06
N VAL A 221 -11.75 -23.88 5.74
CA VAL A 221 -10.91 -24.98 6.21
C VAL A 221 -10.86 -25.00 7.73
N ASN A 222 -10.80 -23.85 8.40
CA ASN A 222 -10.84 -23.79 9.86
C ASN A 222 -12.13 -24.41 10.41
N CYS A 223 -13.28 -23.99 9.88
CA CYS A 223 -14.59 -24.49 10.25
C CYS A 223 -14.72 -26.02 10.09
N TRP A 224 -14.08 -26.60 9.08
CA TRP A 224 -14.23 -28.02 8.75
C TRP A 224 -13.12 -28.92 9.32
N SER A 225 -11.93 -28.37 9.58
CA SER A 225 -10.75 -29.14 9.97
C SER A 225 -10.97 -29.89 11.30
N THR A 226 -11.43 -29.18 12.32
CA THR A 226 -11.70 -29.72 13.66
C THR A 226 -12.67 -30.90 13.64
N PRO A 227 -13.91 -30.79 13.10
CA PRO A 227 -14.85 -31.90 13.09
C PRO A 227 -14.34 -33.10 12.26
N LEU A 228 -13.66 -32.86 11.12
CA LEU A 228 -13.11 -33.91 10.26
C LEU A 228 -11.97 -34.69 10.94
N LEU A 229 -11.03 -33.98 11.60
CA LEU A 229 -9.90 -34.59 12.30
C LEU A 229 -10.36 -35.38 13.53
N GLN A 230 -11.30 -34.83 14.29
CA GLN A 230 -11.89 -35.52 15.44
C GLN A 230 -12.64 -36.80 15.03
N HIS A 231 -13.31 -36.79 13.86
CA HIS A 231 -13.94 -37.99 13.32
C HIS A 231 -12.90 -39.03 12.88
N SER A 232 -11.90 -38.59 12.11
CA SER A 232 -10.89 -39.47 11.48
C SER A 232 -9.93 -40.10 12.50
N LEU A 233 -9.60 -39.38 13.58
CA LEU A 233 -8.63 -39.82 14.60
C LEU A 233 -9.31 -40.28 15.91
N ARG A 234 -10.62 -40.59 15.87
CA ARG A 234 -11.42 -41.00 17.05
C ARG A 234 -10.84 -42.17 17.84
N SER A 235 -10.05 -43.03 17.19
CA SER A 235 -9.40 -44.20 17.80
C SER A 235 -8.14 -43.85 18.60
N ARG A 236 -7.59 -42.63 18.47
CA ARG A 236 -6.33 -42.19 19.08
C ARG A 236 -6.45 -40.77 19.66
N PRO A 237 -7.05 -40.60 20.85
CA PRO A 237 -7.44 -39.28 21.36
C PRO A 237 -6.26 -38.32 21.60
N ALA A 238 -5.10 -38.82 22.05
CA ALA A 238 -3.91 -37.98 22.24
C ALA A 238 -3.34 -37.45 20.91
N VAL A 239 -3.32 -38.30 19.88
CA VAL A 239 -2.87 -37.93 18.52
C VAL A 239 -3.88 -36.99 17.88
N ALA A 240 -5.18 -37.27 18.01
CA ALA A 240 -6.25 -36.42 17.52
C ALA A 240 -6.12 -34.98 18.05
N ARG A 241 -5.96 -34.82 19.37
CA ARG A 241 -5.78 -33.49 20.00
C ARG A 241 -4.51 -32.80 19.53
N CYS A 242 -3.39 -33.51 19.45
CA CYS A 242 -2.13 -32.93 18.98
C CYS A 242 -2.21 -32.46 17.52
N VAL A 243 -2.86 -33.23 16.64
CA VAL A 243 -3.03 -32.88 15.22
C VAL A 243 -4.02 -31.73 15.06
N CYS A 244 -5.14 -31.72 15.79
CA CYS A 244 -6.09 -30.60 15.77
C CYS A 244 -5.41 -29.29 16.16
N LEU A 245 -4.67 -29.27 17.27
CA LEU A 245 -3.94 -28.07 17.72
C LEU A 245 -2.85 -27.63 16.73
N ALA A 246 -2.20 -28.57 16.04
CA ALA A 246 -1.17 -28.24 15.04
C ALA A 246 -1.77 -27.67 13.75
N VAL A 247 -2.90 -28.23 13.30
CA VAL A 247 -3.62 -27.74 12.10
C VAL A 247 -4.25 -26.37 12.38
N ASP A 248 -4.91 -26.23 13.52
CA ASP A 248 -5.45 -24.95 14.00
C ASP A 248 -4.37 -23.86 14.07
N PHE A 249 -3.21 -24.17 14.68
CA PHE A 249 -2.07 -23.26 14.68
C PHE A 249 -1.64 -22.85 13.26
N ALA A 250 -1.55 -23.80 12.32
CA ALA A 250 -1.10 -23.54 10.96
C ALA A 250 -2.08 -22.65 10.19
N ILE A 251 -3.39 -22.86 10.36
CA ILE A 251 -4.43 -22.04 9.76
C ILE A 251 -4.38 -20.63 10.31
N ASN A 252 -4.29 -20.47 11.64
CA ASN A 252 -4.16 -19.17 12.29
C ASN A 252 -2.91 -18.41 11.87
N ALA A 253 -1.76 -19.09 11.81
CA ALA A 253 -0.52 -18.50 11.33
C ALA A 253 -0.67 -18.02 9.89
N SER A 254 -1.32 -18.81 9.04
CA SER A 254 -1.55 -18.42 7.64
C SER A 254 -2.47 -17.19 7.56
N ALA A 255 -3.59 -17.19 8.29
CA ALA A 255 -4.55 -16.09 8.25
C ALA A 255 -4.04 -14.79 8.90
N ASN A 256 -3.23 -14.87 9.97
CA ASN A 256 -2.88 -13.72 10.80
C ASN A 256 -1.39 -13.35 10.79
N MET A 257 -0.55 -14.14 10.12
CA MET A 257 0.85 -13.77 9.86
C MET A 257 1.13 -13.69 8.36
N LEU A 258 0.77 -14.73 7.59
CA LEU A 258 1.07 -14.77 6.16
C LEU A 258 0.23 -13.75 5.37
N VAL A 259 -1.10 -13.73 5.53
CA VAL A 259 -1.95 -12.78 4.79
C VAL A 259 -1.57 -11.31 5.07
N PRO A 260 -1.39 -10.86 6.33
CA PRO A 260 -0.90 -9.51 6.61
C PRO A 260 0.47 -9.21 6.01
N TRP A 261 1.38 -10.20 6.00
CA TRP A 261 2.67 -10.06 5.33
C TRP A 261 2.53 -9.86 3.81
N LEU A 262 1.69 -10.64 3.14
CA LEU A 262 1.44 -10.52 1.70
C LEU A 262 0.85 -9.17 1.30
N ILE A 263 0.08 -8.55 2.20
CA ILE A 263 -0.46 -7.20 2.03
C ILE A 263 0.65 -6.15 2.16
N LEU A 264 1.54 -6.29 3.15
CA LEU A 264 2.61 -5.31 3.41
C LEU A 264 3.78 -5.41 2.41
N ALA A 265 4.12 -6.61 1.96
CA ALA A 265 5.33 -6.91 1.19
C ALA A 265 5.58 -6.01 -0.04
N PRO A 266 4.56 -5.63 -0.86
CA PRO A 266 4.76 -4.77 -2.02
C PRO A 266 5.20 -3.34 -1.69
N TYR A 267 4.89 -2.84 -0.48
CA TYR A 267 5.17 -1.47 -0.07
C TYR A 267 6.55 -1.32 0.58
N VAL A 268 7.13 -2.40 1.10
CA VAL A 268 8.45 -2.38 1.75
C VAL A 268 9.59 -1.91 0.83
N PRO A 269 9.73 -2.35 -0.43
CA PRO A 269 10.86 -1.95 -1.27
C PRO A 269 10.74 -0.52 -1.83
N VAL A 270 9.54 0.04 -1.88
CA VAL A 270 9.25 1.38 -2.44
C VAL A 270 9.12 2.46 -1.35
N TRP A 271 9.24 2.08 -0.08
CA TRP A 271 9.23 3.02 1.05
C TRP A 271 10.57 3.75 1.17
N ASP A 272 10.55 5.07 1.14
CA ASP A 272 11.69 5.91 1.46
C ASP A 272 11.74 6.16 2.97
N ALA A 273 12.66 5.46 3.64
CA ALA A 273 12.84 5.58 5.08
C ALA A 273 13.54 6.88 5.50
N GLU A 274 14.26 7.55 4.60
CA GLU A 274 14.93 8.83 4.89
C GLU A 274 13.91 9.97 4.85
N GLN A 275 12.97 9.90 3.90
CA GLN A 275 11.95 10.94 3.68
C GLN A 275 10.60 10.65 4.35
N PHE A 276 10.42 9.49 4.95
CA PHE A 276 9.15 9.06 5.56
C PHE A 276 7.96 9.11 4.58
N THR A 277 8.20 8.81 3.31
CA THR A 277 7.19 8.87 2.25
C THR A 277 7.41 7.79 1.18
N TYR A 278 6.53 7.76 0.19
CA TYR A 278 6.68 6.99 -1.03
C TYR A 278 7.10 7.90 -2.19
N ASP A 279 7.55 7.29 -3.29
CA ASP A 279 7.82 8.03 -4.53
C ASP A 279 6.60 8.87 -4.94
N VAL A 280 6.83 10.16 -5.21
CA VAL A 280 5.78 11.13 -5.55
C VAL A 280 4.96 10.65 -6.75
N ALA A 281 5.58 10.07 -7.77
CA ALA A 281 4.86 9.57 -8.95
C ALA A 281 3.88 8.44 -8.60
N GLN A 282 4.14 7.66 -7.54
CA GLN A 282 3.21 6.63 -7.06
C GLN A 282 2.05 7.24 -6.26
N LEU A 283 2.30 8.35 -5.55
CA LEU A 283 1.27 9.02 -4.76
C LEU A 283 0.19 9.69 -5.64
N TYR A 284 0.56 10.17 -6.83
CA TYR A 284 -0.37 10.70 -7.83
C TYR A 284 -1.04 9.61 -8.70
N GLU A 285 -0.67 8.34 -8.56
CA GLU A 285 -1.34 7.26 -9.30
C GLU A 285 -2.57 6.76 -8.53
N ASP A 286 -3.76 7.03 -9.07
CA ASP A 286 -5.06 6.73 -8.47
C ASP A 286 -5.19 5.32 -7.87
N VAL A 287 -4.77 4.30 -8.64
CA VAL A 287 -4.98 2.90 -8.30
C VAL A 287 -3.99 2.47 -7.23
N TRP A 288 -2.73 2.85 -7.36
CA TRP A 288 -1.68 2.53 -6.39
C TRP A 288 -1.95 3.22 -5.07
N PHE A 289 -2.27 4.52 -5.07
CA PHE A 289 -2.55 5.28 -3.85
C PHE A 289 -3.79 4.71 -3.14
N GLY A 290 -4.88 4.49 -3.87
CA GLY A 290 -6.09 3.86 -3.33
C GLY A 290 -5.82 2.47 -2.74
N ASN A 291 -5.04 1.63 -3.44
CA ASN A 291 -4.63 0.32 -2.92
C ASN A 291 -3.81 0.45 -1.64
N MET A 292 -2.81 1.34 -1.64
CA MET A 292 -1.93 1.60 -0.50
C MET A 292 -2.77 1.95 0.73
N VAL A 293 -3.63 2.96 0.64
CA VAL A 293 -4.43 3.40 1.78
C VAL A 293 -5.32 2.27 2.31
N MET A 294 -6.00 1.52 1.44
CA MET A 294 -6.92 0.48 1.90
C MET A 294 -6.24 -0.76 2.45
N GLN A 295 -5.10 -1.13 1.89
CA GLN A 295 -4.29 -2.23 2.39
C GLN A 295 -3.69 -1.90 3.74
N HIS A 296 -3.25 -0.66 3.95
CA HIS A 296 -2.81 -0.19 5.27
C HIS A 296 -3.99 -0.15 6.26
N ARG A 297 -5.18 0.31 5.86
CA ARG A 297 -6.41 0.23 6.68
C ARG A 297 -6.75 -1.21 7.07
N MET A 298 -6.46 -2.21 6.22
CA MET A 298 -6.66 -3.62 6.58
C MET A 298 -5.59 -4.10 7.60
N LEU A 299 -4.34 -3.71 7.40
CA LEU A 299 -3.20 -4.13 8.22
C LEU A 299 -3.29 -3.59 9.66
N PHE A 300 -3.56 -2.30 9.80
CA PHE A 300 -3.64 -1.62 11.09
C PHE A 300 -5.04 -1.73 11.70
N ALA A 301 -5.14 -1.62 13.02
CA ALA A 301 -6.41 -1.61 13.73
C ALA A 301 -6.97 -0.19 13.80
N ALA A 302 -8.10 0.05 13.14
CA ALA A 302 -8.80 1.33 13.14
C ALA A 302 -9.95 1.40 14.17
N SER A 303 -10.19 0.31 14.91
CA SER A 303 -11.22 0.22 15.94
C SER A 303 -10.84 -0.77 17.05
N THR A 304 -11.53 -0.71 18.20
CA THR A 304 -11.35 -1.71 19.26
C THR A 304 -11.68 -3.13 18.79
N LEU A 305 -12.68 -3.28 17.92
CA LEU A 305 -13.05 -4.59 17.37
C LEU A 305 -11.96 -5.14 16.45
N ASP A 306 -11.28 -4.28 15.68
CA ASP A 306 -10.11 -4.68 14.89
C ASP A 306 -8.98 -5.15 15.78
N VAL A 307 -8.69 -4.44 16.88
CA VAL A 307 -7.67 -4.85 17.84
C VAL A 307 -7.98 -6.24 18.41
N VAL A 308 -9.22 -6.46 18.88
CA VAL A 308 -9.62 -7.74 19.47
C VAL A 308 -9.55 -8.87 18.44
N SER A 309 -10.14 -8.69 17.27
CA SER A 309 -10.21 -9.73 16.24
C SER A 309 -8.84 -10.09 15.65
N LYS A 310 -7.87 -9.16 15.63
CA LYS A 310 -6.48 -9.44 15.26
C LYS A 310 -5.70 -10.16 16.37
N LEU A 311 -5.95 -9.85 17.65
CA LEU A 311 -5.21 -10.44 18.78
C LEU A 311 -5.71 -11.82 19.22
N VAL A 312 -7.02 -12.11 19.07
CA VAL A 312 -7.63 -13.39 19.47
C VAL A 312 -6.93 -14.59 18.79
N PRO A 313 -6.69 -14.60 17.47
CA PRO A 313 -5.95 -15.67 16.81
C PRO A 313 -4.52 -15.84 17.33
N HIS A 314 -3.79 -14.74 17.60
CA HIS A 314 -2.44 -14.83 18.15
C HIS A 314 -2.41 -15.42 19.56
N LEU A 315 -3.41 -15.11 20.39
CA LEU A 315 -3.57 -15.77 21.69
C LEU A 315 -3.89 -17.26 21.51
N SER A 316 -4.76 -17.62 20.56
CA SER A 316 -5.07 -19.02 20.20
C SER A 316 -3.79 -19.79 19.82
N MET A 317 -2.95 -19.19 18.96
CA MET A 317 -1.66 -19.73 18.54
C MET A 317 -0.70 -19.99 19.72
N LEU A 318 -0.55 -19.03 20.63
CA LEU A 318 0.28 -19.21 21.83
C LEU A 318 -0.21 -20.41 22.67
N LEU A 319 -1.52 -20.49 22.91
CA LEU A 319 -2.14 -21.56 23.68
C LEU A 319 -1.97 -22.92 22.99
N CYS A 320 -2.06 -22.98 21.66
CA CYS A 320 -1.78 -24.17 20.87
C CYS A 320 -0.37 -24.69 21.10
N LEU A 321 0.65 -23.83 20.97
CA LEU A 321 2.04 -24.24 21.11
C LEU A 321 2.37 -24.71 22.54
N VAL A 322 1.93 -23.97 23.55
CA VAL A 322 2.10 -24.36 24.96
C VAL A 322 1.41 -25.70 25.23
N SER A 323 0.25 -25.92 24.61
CA SER A 323 -0.50 -27.15 24.74
C SER A 323 0.22 -28.35 24.12
N ILE A 324 0.64 -28.24 22.86
CA ILE A 324 1.41 -29.27 22.13
C ILE A 324 2.68 -29.65 22.91
N ARG A 325 3.41 -28.65 23.44
CA ARG A 325 4.61 -28.84 24.25
C ARG A 325 4.37 -29.74 25.47
N SER A 326 3.20 -29.66 26.08
CA SER A 326 2.86 -30.47 27.24
C SER A 326 2.37 -31.89 26.86
N LEU A 327 1.82 -32.06 25.66
CA LEU A 327 1.34 -33.35 25.13
C LEU A 327 2.48 -34.24 24.64
N VAL A 328 3.51 -33.68 24.03
CA VAL A 328 4.61 -34.43 23.40
C VAL A 328 5.65 -34.88 24.44
N GLN A 329 6.05 -36.16 24.40
CA GLN A 329 7.15 -36.71 25.20
C GLN A 329 8.05 -37.63 24.37
N ARG A 330 9.27 -37.83 24.86
CA ARG A 330 10.23 -38.76 24.25
C ARG A 330 9.85 -40.21 24.55
N ALA A 331 9.84 -41.08 23.54
CA ALA A 331 9.65 -42.52 23.73
C ALA A 331 10.81 -43.12 24.56
N SER A 332 10.48 -43.84 25.64
CA SER A 332 11.42 -44.62 26.45
C SER A 332 11.75 -45.95 25.75
N SER A 333 13.00 -46.44 25.83
CA SER A 333 13.35 -47.78 25.33
C SER A 333 12.55 -48.87 26.07
N PRO A 334 12.12 -49.96 25.40
CA PRO A 334 11.68 -51.16 26.10
C PRO A 334 12.92 -51.81 26.73
N GLY A 335 13.15 -51.56 28.01
CA GLY A 335 14.07 -52.35 28.83
C GLY A 335 13.33 -53.54 29.45
N PRO A 336 14.00 -54.68 29.69
CA PRO A 336 13.33 -55.90 30.14
C PRO A 336 12.62 -55.66 31.48
N ILE A 337 11.41 -56.21 31.58
CA ILE A 337 10.58 -56.22 32.79
C ILE A 337 11.41 -56.90 33.90
N ALA A 338 11.92 -56.10 34.84
CA ALA A 338 12.44 -56.62 36.09
C ALA A 338 11.25 -56.85 37.04
N PRO A 339 11.13 -58.00 37.70
CA PRO A 339 10.02 -58.31 38.58
C PRO A 339 10.03 -57.38 39.80
N GLU A 340 8.82 -57.00 40.20
CA GLU A 340 8.51 -56.22 41.41
C GLU A 340 9.13 -56.87 42.66
N PRO A 341 9.99 -56.18 43.44
CA PRO A 341 10.31 -56.63 44.78
C PRO A 341 9.19 -56.20 45.72
N SER A 342 8.35 -57.17 46.05
CA SER A 342 7.44 -57.13 47.18
C SER A 342 8.16 -56.80 48.49
N GLN A 343 7.49 -55.99 49.32
CA GLN A 343 7.74 -55.72 50.74
C GLN A 343 8.93 -54.83 51.12
N ARG A 344 8.62 -53.60 51.56
CA ARG A 344 9.29 -52.94 52.70
C ARG A 344 8.30 -52.04 53.49
N PRO A 345 8.54 -51.84 54.80
CA PRO A 345 7.48 -51.66 55.80
C PRO A 345 7.01 -50.21 55.97
N SER A 346 5.83 -50.08 56.54
CA SER A 346 5.12 -48.85 56.89
C SER A 346 5.96 -47.91 57.75
N LEU A 347 6.34 -46.76 57.19
CA LEU A 347 6.73 -45.56 57.94
C LEU A 347 5.53 -44.61 57.98
N GLN A 348 5.07 -44.33 59.20
CA GLN A 348 3.93 -43.46 59.48
C GLN A 348 4.11 -42.09 58.83
N ALA A 349 3.07 -41.66 58.10
CA ALA A 349 2.98 -40.31 57.55
C ALA A 349 2.83 -39.27 58.67
N PRO A 350 3.51 -38.11 58.60
CA PRO A 350 3.24 -37.01 59.53
C PRO A 350 1.82 -36.49 59.30
N LYS A 351 1.07 -36.29 60.39
CA LYS A 351 -0.25 -35.63 60.37
C LYS A 351 -0.10 -34.22 59.79
N LEU A 352 -0.56 -34.02 58.55
CA LEU A 352 -0.68 -32.70 57.94
C LEU A 352 -2.03 -32.08 58.36
N ALA A 353 -1.98 -30.84 58.83
CA ALA A 353 -3.14 -30.09 59.28
C ALA A 353 -4.22 -29.99 58.20
N LYS A 354 -5.49 -30.18 58.60
CA LYS A 354 -6.67 -30.01 57.75
C LYS A 354 -6.75 -28.56 57.24
N GLY A 355 -6.52 -28.36 55.95
CA GLY A 355 -6.98 -27.17 55.24
C GLY A 355 -8.50 -27.22 55.03
N PRO A 356 -9.16 -26.09 54.71
CA PRO A 356 -10.61 -26.03 54.60
C PRO A 356 -11.11 -26.97 53.51
N ASP A 357 -12.13 -27.74 53.87
CA ASP A 357 -12.74 -28.79 53.09
C ASP A 357 -13.59 -28.19 51.94
N LEU A 358 -12.93 -27.72 50.89
CA LEU A 358 -13.60 -27.36 49.64
C LEU A 358 -13.95 -28.67 48.92
N ARG A 359 -15.16 -29.17 49.18
CA ARG A 359 -15.80 -30.20 48.35
C ARG A 359 -15.76 -29.75 46.89
N MET A 360 -14.80 -30.26 46.12
CA MET A 360 -14.88 -30.23 44.66
C MET A 360 -16.10 -31.07 44.26
N VAL A 361 -17.18 -30.38 43.90
CA VAL A 361 -18.30 -30.98 43.16
C VAL A 361 -17.71 -31.67 41.93
N PRO A 362 -18.06 -32.94 41.62
CA PRO A 362 -17.63 -33.56 40.38
C PRO A 362 -18.19 -32.73 39.23
N ALA A 363 -17.33 -32.02 38.50
CA ALA A 363 -17.75 -31.29 37.32
C ALA A 363 -18.40 -32.29 36.33
N PRO A 364 -19.62 -32.04 35.83
CA PRO A 364 -20.26 -32.92 34.89
C PRO A 364 -19.41 -33.00 33.63
N TRP A 365 -18.96 -34.20 33.31
CA TRP A 365 -18.20 -34.46 32.10
C TRP A 365 -19.08 -34.15 30.89
N VAL A 366 -18.63 -33.25 30.01
CA VAL A 366 -19.33 -32.98 28.77
C VAL A 366 -19.06 -34.16 27.82
N ASP A 367 -20.00 -35.09 27.74
CA ASP A 367 -19.93 -36.19 26.79
C ASP A 367 -20.08 -35.65 25.36
N MET A 368 -18.99 -35.64 24.60
CA MET A 368 -18.96 -35.20 23.20
C MET A 368 -19.56 -36.20 22.21
N ARG A 369 -20.06 -37.36 22.67
CA ARG A 369 -20.96 -38.23 21.90
C ARG A 369 -22.42 -37.83 22.06
N SER A 370 -22.73 -36.87 22.94
CA SER A 370 -24.08 -36.34 23.10
C SER A 370 -24.55 -35.61 21.84
N ARG A 371 -25.88 -35.58 21.63
CA ARG A 371 -26.52 -34.81 20.56
C ARG A 371 -26.08 -33.34 20.53
N LYS A 372 -25.72 -32.77 21.70
CA LYS A 372 -25.24 -31.38 21.83
C LYS A 372 -23.90 -31.16 21.13
N ALA A 373 -22.95 -32.10 21.25
CA ALA A 373 -21.64 -31.97 20.61
C ALA A 373 -21.68 -32.27 19.10
N GLN A 374 -22.62 -33.11 18.65
CA GLN A 374 -22.90 -33.24 17.21
C GLN A 374 -23.49 -31.95 16.64
N ALA A 375 -24.42 -31.30 17.37
CA ALA A 375 -24.99 -30.03 16.96
C ALA A 375 -23.92 -28.93 16.80
N VAL A 376 -22.96 -28.85 17.74
CA VAL A 376 -21.83 -27.91 17.63
C VAL A 376 -20.98 -28.17 16.38
N ARG A 377 -20.62 -29.42 16.09
CA ARG A 377 -19.84 -29.76 14.88
C ARG A 377 -20.59 -29.43 13.60
N LEU A 378 -21.90 -29.73 13.56
CA LEU A 378 -22.77 -29.36 12.44
C LEU A 378 -22.87 -27.85 12.29
N ALA A 379 -22.89 -27.09 13.38
CA ALA A 379 -22.91 -25.63 13.33
C ALA A 379 -21.64 -25.06 12.68
N PHE A 380 -20.43 -25.55 13.02
CA PHE A 380 -19.20 -25.12 12.35
C PHE A 380 -19.22 -25.48 10.85
N VAL A 381 -19.64 -26.70 10.49
CA VAL A 381 -19.74 -27.10 9.08
C VAL A 381 -20.72 -26.21 8.33
N ALA A 382 -21.90 -25.98 8.89
CA ALA A 382 -22.93 -25.11 8.33
C ALA A 382 -22.43 -23.66 8.19
N TRP A 383 -21.67 -23.15 9.15
CA TRP A 383 -21.06 -21.82 9.07
C TRP A 383 -20.07 -21.72 7.90
N GLY A 384 -19.19 -22.71 7.73
CA GLY A 384 -18.28 -22.76 6.59
C GLY A 384 -19.00 -22.79 5.24
N VAL A 385 -20.11 -23.53 5.13
CA VAL A 385 -20.97 -23.54 3.93
C VAL A 385 -21.60 -22.17 3.70
N ALA A 386 -22.12 -21.53 4.76
CA ALA A 386 -22.75 -20.21 4.67
C ALA A 386 -21.75 -19.15 4.20
N VAL A 387 -20.55 -19.11 4.80
CA VAL A 387 -19.47 -18.20 4.41
C VAL A 387 -19.06 -18.41 2.95
N LEU A 388 -18.88 -19.67 2.52
CA LEU A 388 -18.54 -19.97 1.14
C LEU A 388 -19.64 -19.51 0.16
N ALA A 389 -20.90 -19.75 0.51
CA ALA A 389 -22.04 -19.31 -0.30
C ALA A 389 -22.11 -17.78 -0.40
N ILE A 390 -21.88 -17.06 0.70
CA ILE A 390 -21.82 -15.59 0.71
C ILE A 390 -20.69 -15.08 -0.19
N HIS A 391 -19.49 -15.67 -0.11
CA HIS A 391 -18.36 -15.28 -0.94
C HIS A 391 -18.61 -15.52 -2.43
N VAL A 392 -19.15 -16.69 -2.79
CA VAL A 392 -19.52 -17.01 -4.18
C VAL A 392 -20.60 -16.07 -4.69
N LEU A 393 -21.61 -15.75 -3.86
CA LEU A 393 -22.65 -14.80 -4.22
C LEU A 393 -22.07 -13.41 -4.47
N ALA A 394 -21.19 -12.91 -3.60
CA ALA A 394 -20.54 -11.60 -3.75
C ALA A 394 -19.73 -11.50 -5.05
N HIS A 395 -19.00 -12.56 -5.42
CA HIS A 395 -18.28 -12.61 -6.71
C HIS A 395 -19.22 -12.76 -7.92
N SER A 396 -20.39 -13.38 -7.75
CA SER A 396 -21.35 -13.58 -8.86
C SER A 396 -22.05 -12.29 -9.29
N VAL A 397 -22.18 -11.30 -8.40
CA VAL A 397 -22.83 -10.01 -8.68
C VAL A 397 -22.03 -9.19 -9.71
N HIS A 398 -20.73 -9.43 -9.87
CA HIS A 398 -19.80 -8.52 -10.54
C HIS A 398 -19.11 -9.14 -11.76
N ARG A 399 -19.87 -9.67 -12.73
CA ARG A 399 -19.31 -10.36 -13.92
C ARG A 399 -19.14 -9.50 -15.17
N ALA A 400 -19.81 -8.36 -15.25
CA ALA A 400 -19.72 -7.45 -16.38
C ALA A 400 -18.75 -6.32 -16.07
N GLU A 401 -17.97 -5.89 -17.06
CA GLU A 401 -17.16 -4.68 -16.97
C GLU A 401 -18.10 -3.48 -16.78
N PHE A 402 -17.81 -2.66 -15.76
CA PHE A 402 -18.54 -1.43 -15.50
C PHE A 402 -17.72 -0.27 -16.05
N PRO A 403 -18.34 0.66 -16.83
CA PRO A 403 -17.62 1.78 -17.42
C PRO A 403 -16.85 2.57 -16.36
N GLY A 404 -15.55 2.72 -16.56
CA GLY A 404 -14.73 3.60 -15.72
C GLY A 404 -14.26 3.02 -14.38
N CYS A 405 -14.69 1.83 -13.96
CA CYS A 405 -14.23 1.28 -12.69
C CYS A 405 -12.81 0.69 -12.81
N LYS A 406 -11.81 1.35 -12.22
CA LYS A 406 -10.42 0.89 -12.19
C LYS A 406 -10.17 -0.21 -11.15
N GLN A 407 -10.96 -0.23 -10.06
CA GLN A 407 -10.80 -1.17 -8.96
C GLN A 407 -12.14 -1.78 -8.51
N VAL A 408 -12.49 -2.93 -9.09
CA VAL A 408 -13.71 -3.67 -8.75
C VAL A 408 -13.59 -4.33 -7.36
N MET A 409 -14.64 -4.22 -6.56
CA MET A 409 -14.72 -4.78 -5.21
C MET A 409 -15.76 -5.91 -5.14
N HIS A 410 -15.61 -6.81 -4.17
CA HIS A 410 -16.57 -7.90 -3.93
C HIS A 410 -17.01 -8.00 -2.46
N PRO A 411 -17.57 -6.92 -1.89
CA PRO A 411 -18.00 -6.91 -0.50
C PRO A 411 -19.17 -7.88 -0.26
N TRP A 412 -19.17 -8.50 0.91
CA TRP A 412 -20.27 -9.39 1.31
C TRP A 412 -21.57 -8.61 1.52
N PHE A 413 -22.69 -9.24 1.17
CA PHE A 413 -24.05 -8.70 1.34
C PHE A 413 -24.36 -7.43 0.54
N VAL A 414 -23.51 -7.08 -0.42
CA VAL A 414 -23.75 -5.98 -1.36
C VAL A 414 -24.29 -6.55 -2.67
N ALA A 415 -25.42 -6.00 -3.12
CA ALA A 415 -26.10 -6.42 -4.35
C ALA A 415 -25.93 -5.42 -5.50
N THR A 416 -25.43 -4.22 -5.23
CA THR A 416 -25.11 -3.19 -6.24
C THR A 416 -23.64 -3.26 -6.63
N PHE A 417 -23.26 -2.58 -7.71
CA PHE A 417 -21.88 -2.61 -8.19
C PHE A 417 -20.94 -1.87 -7.22
N ALA A 418 -19.87 -2.52 -6.75
CA ALA A 418 -18.91 -1.91 -5.83
C ALA A 418 -17.57 -1.63 -6.52
N CYS A 419 -17.11 -0.38 -6.44
CA CYS A 419 -15.86 0.10 -7.02
C CYS A 419 -15.12 0.97 -6.00
N ALA A 420 -13.80 0.83 -5.91
CA ALA A 420 -12.95 1.66 -5.03
C ALA A 420 -12.44 2.93 -5.74
N THR A 421 -11.96 2.79 -6.98
CA THR A 421 -11.50 3.89 -7.83
C THR A 421 -12.35 3.92 -9.09
N LEU A 422 -13.14 4.97 -9.25
CA LEU A 422 -14.02 5.18 -10.40
C LEU A 422 -13.58 6.40 -11.19
N GLU A 423 -13.41 6.23 -12.49
CA GLU A 423 -13.19 7.32 -13.42
C GLU A 423 -14.37 7.46 -14.38
N VAL A 424 -15.05 8.58 -14.32
CA VAL A 424 -16.12 8.96 -15.21
C VAL A 424 -15.52 9.77 -16.37
N ASN A 425 -15.06 9.07 -17.40
CA ASN A 425 -14.59 9.69 -18.63
C ASN A 425 -15.78 10.02 -19.55
N CYS A 426 -16.14 11.31 -19.68
CA CYS A 426 -17.35 11.71 -20.40
C CYS A 426 -17.31 11.39 -21.91
N HIS A 427 -16.14 11.41 -22.53
CA HIS A 427 -15.97 11.05 -23.95
C HIS A 427 -16.12 9.55 -24.21
N ARG A 428 -15.75 8.70 -23.24
CA ARG A 428 -15.87 7.23 -23.33
C ARG A 428 -17.22 6.70 -22.84
N LEU A 429 -18.05 7.55 -22.22
CA LEU A 429 -19.38 7.14 -21.81
C LEU A 429 -20.29 6.93 -23.02
N PRO A 430 -21.11 5.87 -23.04
CA PRO A 430 -22.17 5.73 -24.04
C PRO A 430 -23.06 6.97 -24.03
N ALA A 431 -23.40 7.52 -25.20
CA ALA A 431 -24.12 8.80 -25.36
C ALA A 431 -25.48 8.93 -24.63
N ARG A 432 -25.99 7.87 -24.00
CA ARG A 432 -27.23 7.86 -23.19
C ARG A 432 -26.99 7.93 -21.69
N LEU A 433 -25.75 7.78 -21.22
CA LEU A 433 -25.38 7.75 -19.81
C LEU A 433 -24.75 9.08 -19.42
N THR A 434 -25.23 9.65 -18.33
CA THR A 434 -24.65 10.84 -17.70
C THR A 434 -23.76 10.44 -16.51
N PRO A 435 -22.90 11.35 -16.02
CA PRO A 435 -22.16 11.13 -14.79
C PRO A 435 -23.05 10.73 -13.60
N SER A 436 -24.26 11.31 -13.49
CA SER A 436 -25.23 10.95 -12.45
C SER A 436 -25.70 9.50 -12.58
N ASP A 437 -26.03 9.03 -13.79
CA ASP A 437 -26.47 7.65 -14.05
C ASP A 437 -25.41 6.61 -13.65
N VAL A 438 -24.14 6.96 -13.81
CA VAL A 438 -23.01 6.12 -13.40
C VAL A 438 -22.94 6.06 -11.87
N LEU A 439 -22.94 7.20 -11.19
CA LEU A 439 -22.82 7.26 -9.72
C LEU A 439 -23.99 6.60 -8.99
N VAL A 440 -25.21 6.65 -9.54
CA VAL A 440 -26.38 5.99 -8.92
C VAL A 440 -26.19 4.48 -8.76
N GLN A 441 -25.48 3.85 -9.70
CA GLN A 441 -25.27 2.40 -9.77
C GLN A 441 -24.16 1.92 -8.84
N VAL A 442 -23.28 2.82 -8.38
CA VAL A 442 -22.13 2.49 -7.54
C VAL A 442 -22.54 2.44 -6.06
N HIS A 443 -22.03 1.43 -5.37
CA HIS A 443 -22.28 1.22 -3.95
C HIS A 443 -21.60 2.33 -3.11
N PRO A 444 -22.34 3.01 -2.23
CA PRO A 444 -21.85 4.22 -1.53
C PRO A 444 -20.66 3.99 -0.59
N ALA A 445 -20.56 2.81 0.03
CA ALA A 445 -19.57 2.56 1.09
C ALA A 445 -18.17 2.16 0.58
N ASN A 446 -18.00 1.95 -0.73
CA ASN A 446 -16.74 1.42 -1.28
C ASN A 446 -16.00 2.43 -2.15
N LEU A 447 -16.69 3.44 -2.70
CA LEU A 447 -16.05 4.44 -3.54
C LEU A 447 -15.16 5.36 -2.72
N MET A 448 -13.89 5.46 -3.12
CA MET A 448 -12.83 6.18 -2.43
C MET A 448 -12.23 7.26 -3.32
N THR A 449 -11.88 6.92 -4.55
CA THR A 449 -11.39 7.92 -5.51
C THR A 449 -12.41 8.07 -6.62
N LEU A 450 -12.84 9.31 -6.85
CA LEU A 450 -13.75 9.68 -7.93
C LEU A 450 -13.04 10.66 -8.85
N VAL A 451 -12.83 10.24 -10.10
CA VAL A 451 -12.22 11.05 -11.14
C VAL A 451 -13.28 11.40 -12.18
N PHE A 452 -13.43 12.67 -12.53
CA PHE A 452 -14.15 13.11 -13.72
C PHE A 452 -13.13 13.52 -14.77
N SER A 453 -13.19 12.92 -15.96
CA SER A 453 -12.18 13.19 -16.99
C SER A 453 -12.79 13.46 -18.37
N HIS A 454 -12.16 14.35 -19.13
CA HIS A 454 -12.53 14.68 -20.52
C HIS A 454 -14.02 15.03 -20.66
N CYS A 455 -14.47 16.01 -19.87
CA CYS A 455 -15.86 16.43 -19.83
C CYS A 455 -16.02 17.85 -20.35
N ASP A 456 -16.58 18.00 -21.55
CA ASP A 456 -16.78 19.30 -22.22
C ASP A 456 -17.76 20.23 -21.49
N ALA A 457 -18.64 19.66 -20.65
CA ALA A 457 -19.63 20.39 -19.86
C ALA A 457 -19.96 19.61 -18.58
N LEU A 458 -19.06 19.64 -17.60
CA LEU A 458 -19.22 18.93 -16.34
C LEU A 458 -20.17 19.67 -15.40
N GLU A 459 -21.27 19.01 -15.05
CA GLU A 459 -22.11 19.35 -13.91
C GLU A 459 -21.90 18.30 -12.82
N VAL A 460 -21.32 18.69 -11.69
CA VAL A 460 -21.03 17.73 -10.61
C VAL A 460 -22.35 17.28 -9.99
N PRO A 461 -22.68 15.98 -10.07
CA PRO A 461 -23.98 15.46 -9.68
C PRO A 461 -24.15 15.42 -8.15
N PRO A 462 -25.37 15.64 -7.61
CA PRO A 462 -25.63 15.59 -6.17
C PRO A 462 -25.41 14.21 -5.54
N GLU A 463 -25.38 13.16 -6.36
CA GLU A 463 -25.02 11.81 -5.95
C GLU A 463 -23.64 11.72 -5.29
N ILE A 464 -22.73 12.67 -5.51
CA ILE A 464 -21.42 12.71 -4.84
C ILE A 464 -21.56 12.61 -3.30
N ARG A 465 -22.63 13.19 -2.74
CA ARG A 465 -22.93 13.15 -1.29
C ARG A 465 -23.33 11.76 -0.78
N ARG A 466 -23.52 10.77 -1.67
CA ARG A 466 -23.80 9.39 -1.27
C ARG A 466 -22.55 8.66 -0.79
N PHE A 467 -21.35 9.20 -1.02
CA PHE A 467 -20.09 8.48 -0.81
C PHE A 467 -19.34 8.97 0.45
N PRO A 468 -19.68 8.48 1.66
CA PRO A 468 -19.01 8.91 2.90
C PRO A 468 -17.57 8.43 3.02
N SER A 469 -17.16 7.45 2.21
CA SER A 469 -15.82 6.84 2.21
C SER A 469 -14.88 7.46 1.20
N LEU A 470 -15.31 8.52 0.52
CA LEU A 470 -14.52 9.25 -0.46
C LEU A 470 -13.24 9.78 0.19
N LEU A 471 -12.12 9.41 -0.40
CA LEU A 471 -10.76 9.81 -0.07
C LEU A 471 -10.31 11.02 -0.90
N GLY A 472 -10.76 11.12 -2.15
CA GLY A 472 -10.46 12.27 -2.97
C GLY A 472 -11.31 12.37 -4.22
N VAL A 473 -11.35 13.58 -4.76
CA VAL A 473 -12.03 13.92 -6.00
C VAL A 473 -11.02 14.56 -6.93
N GLU A 474 -10.98 14.08 -8.15
CA GLU A 474 -10.16 14.65 -9.22
C GLU A 474 -11.06 15.06 -10.39
N ILE A 475 -10.80 16.23 -10.93
CA ILE A 475 -11.37 16.70 -12.18
C ILE A 475 -10.19 16.96 -13.12
N TYR A 476 -10.10 16.17 -14.18
CA TYR A 476 -9.03 16.22 -15.16
C TYR A 476 -9.57 16.59 -16.53
N ASN A 477 -8.99 17.60 -17.19
CA ASN A 477 -9.33 17.97 -18.56
C ASN A 477 -10.85 18.15 -18.75
N ALA A 478 -11.43 19.18 -18.13
CA ALA A 478 -12.87 19.39 -18.15
C ALA A 478 -13.27 20.86 -18.10
N THR A 479 -14.41 21.20 -18.69
CA THR A 479 -15.06 22.50 -18.46
C THR A 479 -16.11 22.35 -17.37
N LEU A 480 -15.86 22.95 -16.21
CA LEU A 480 -16.75 22.87 -15.05
C LEU A 480 -17.87 23.92 -15.17
N VAL A 481 -19.04 23.46 -15.61
CA VAL A 481 -20.23 24.30 -15.78
C VAL A 481 -20.89 24.60 -14.45
N SER A 482 -21.06 23.57 -13.60
CA SER A 482 -21.61 23.78 -12.27
C SER A 482 -21.14 22.71 -11.27
N TRP A 483 -20.89 23.16 -10.04
CA TRP A 483 -20.87 22.29 -8.87
C TRP A 483 -21.74 22.95 -7.80
N PRO A 484 -23.04 22.61 -7.75
CA PRO A 484 -24.01 23.35 -6.95
C PRO A 484 -23.89 23.01 -5.45
N SER A 485 -24.40 23.89 -4.60
CA SER A 485 -24.33 23.75 -3.13
C SER A 485 -25.01 22.49 -2.58
N HIS A 486 -26.03 21.97 -3.27
CA HIS A 486 -26.69 20.73 -2.87
C HIS A 486 -25.87 19.48 -3.23
N ALA A 487 -24.83 19.60 -4.06
CA ALA A 487 -23.80 18.61 -4.36
C ALA A 487 -22.48 18.89 -3.62
N ALA A 488 -22.49 19.76 -2.59
CA ALA A 488 -21.28 20.17 -1.90
C ALA A 488 -20.58 19.06 -1.11
N LEU A 489 -19.27 19.22 -0.94
CA LEU A 489 -18.49 18.43 0.01
C LEU A 489 -18.87 18.82 1.45
N ASP A 490 -19.63 17.95 2.09
CA ASP A 490 -20.19 18.16 3.44
C ASP A 490 -19.31 17.48 4.54
N PRO A 491 -18.82 18.23 5.56
CA PRO A 491 -18.05 17.68 6.69
C PRO A 491 -18.76 16.59 7.50
N ALA A 492 -20.10 16.63 7.54
CA ALA A 492 -20.87 15.61 8.24
C ALA A 492 -20.91 14.27 7.48
N ILE A 493 -20.67 14.31 6.16
CA ILE A 493 -20.75 13.17 5.26
C ILE A 493 -19.35 12.65 4.90
N HIS A 494 -18.50 13.51 4.30
CA HIS A 494 -17.21 13.14 3.72
C HIS A 494 -16.08 13.21 4.75
N LYS A 495 -16.15 12.32 5.75
CA LYS A 495 -15.20 12.29 6.90
C LYS A 495 -13.82 11.70 6.57
N SER A 496 -13.59 11.34 5.32
CA SER A 496 -12.40 10.62 4.87
C SER A 496 -11.70 11.28 3.69
N ILE A 497 -12.21 12.41 3.21
CA ILE A 497 -11.62 13.09 2.06
C ILE A 497 -10.33 13.77 2.49
N VAL A 498 -9.29 13.64 1.68
CA VAL A 498 -7.92 14.07 1.97
C VAL A 498 -7.39 14.96 0.87
N PHE A 499 -7.75 14.70 -0.39
CA PHE A 499 -7.31 15.48 -1.53
C PHE A 499 -8.45 15.93 -2.45
N LEU A 500 -8.24 17.06 -3.11
CA LEU A 500 -9.11 17.62 -4.14
C LEU A 500 -8.25 18.20 -5.26
N LEU A 501 -8.34 17.62 -6.46
CA LEU A 501 -7.48 17.98 -7.59
C LEU A 501 -8.31 18.50 -8.77
N PHE A 502 -7.92 19.64 -9.33
CA PHE A 502 -8.48 20.23 -10.53
C PHE A 502 -7.32 20.48 -11.49
N ILE A 503 -7.16 19.61 -12.48
CA ILE A 503 -6.05 19.65 -13.40
C ILE A 503 -6.61 19.88 -14.81
N HIS A 504 -6.16 20.92 -15.50
CA HIS A 504 -6.71 21.30 -16.81
C HIS A 504 -8.23 21.55 -16.76
N VAL A 505 -8.67 22.39 -15.82
CA VAL A 505 -10.09 22.68 -15.62
C VAL A 505 -10.42 24.12 -15.98
N MET A 506 -11.40 24.28 -16.86
CA MET A 506 -12.00 25.59 -17.13
C MET A 506 -13.11 25.88 -16.11
N LEU A 507 -12.90 26.88 -15.24
CA LEU A 507 -13.84 27.40 -14.25
C LEU A 507 -13.72 28.93 -14.12
N ALA A 508 -14.85 29.63 -14.03
CA ALA A 508 -14.84 31.10 -13.88
C ALA A 508 -14.46 31.52 -12.45
N GLU A 509 -14.96 30.79 -11.45
CA GLU A 509 -14.74 31.04 -10.03
C GLU A 509 -14.79 29.71 -9.27
N LEU A 510 -14.33 29.71 -8.00
CA LEU A 510 -14.49 28.54 -7.14
C LEU A 510 -15.99 28.21 -6.98
N PRO A 511 -16.42 26.98 -7.29
CA PRO A 511 -17.83 26.70 -7.42
C PRO A 511 -18.52 26.50 -6.05
N PRO A 512 -19.84 26.73 -5.94
CA PRO A 512 -20.58 26.65 -4.67
C PRO A 512 -20.41 25.33 -3.89
N GLY A 513 -20.13 24.23 -4.56
CA GLY A 513 -19.90 22.91 -3.97
C GLY A 513 -18.66 22.78 -3.09
N VAL A 514 -17.68 23.68 -3.24
CA VAL A 514 -16.45 23.72 -2.41
C VAL A 514 -16.32 25.02 -1.60
N MET A 515 -17.31 25.91 -1.71
CA MET A 515 -17.33 27.20 -1.02
C MET A 515 -17.79 27.10 0.44
N GLY A 516 -18.40 25.99 0.86
CA GLY A 516 -18.80 25.76 2.25
C GLY A 516 -17.62 25.42 3.18
N PRO A 517 -17.88 25.16 4.47
CA PRO A 517 -16.86 24.58 5.33
C PRO A 517 -16.47 23.20 4.79
N LEU A 518 -15.18 23.03 4.49
CA LEU A 518 -14.66 21.76 3.98
C LEU A 518 -14.35 20.80 5.14
N PRO A 519 -14.40 19.47 4.91
CA PRO A 519 -14.13 18.48 5.96
C PRO A 519 -12.70 18.64 6.50
N ASP A 520 -12.52 18.67 7.82
CA ASP A 520 -11.21 18.85 8.51
C ASP A 520 -10.11 17.84 8.13
N THR A 521 -10.47 16.77 7.40
CA THR A 521 -9.52 15.77 6.90
C THR A 521 -8.91 16.14 5.54
N LEU A 522 -9.48 17.12 4.84
CA LEU A 522 -9.02 17.58 3.53
C LEU A 522 -7.78 18.45 3.71
N THR A 523 -6.60 17.86 3.49
CA THR A 523 -5.32 18.53 3.72
C THR A 523 -4.61 18.94 2.44
N ASP A 524 -5.11 18.49 1.29
CA ASP A 524 -4.46 18.64 0.01
C ASP A 524 -5.47 19.18 -1.03
N VAL A 525 -5.17 20.36 -1.55
CA VAL A 525 -5.99 20.99 -2.59
C VAL A 525 -5.07 21.53 -3.67
N GLU A 526 -5.25 21.03 -4.88
CA GLU A 526 -4.44 21.43 -6.02
C GLU A 526 -5.34 21.84 -7.19
N LEU A 527 -5.12 23.04 -7.67
CA LEU A 527 -5.70 23.57 -8.90
C LEU A 527 -4.53 23.91 -9.82
N ALA A 528 -4.33 23.11 -10.86
CA ALA A 528 -3.28 23.32 -11.83
C ALA A 528 -3.87 23.50 -13.23
N PHE A 529 -3.31 24.42 -14.01
CA PHE A 529 -3.75 24.71 -15.37
C PHE A 529 -5.23 25.07 -15.43
N THR A 530 -5.59 26.15 -14.73
CA THR A 530 -6.97 26.65 -14.70
C THR A 530 -7.05 28.09 -15.20
N ASN A 531 -8.24 28.58 -15.50
CA ASN A 531 -8.48 29.99 -15.84
C ASN A 531 -8.94 30.84 -14.64
N LEU A 532 -8.71 30.37 -13.41
CA LEU A 532 -9.10 31.07 -12.19
C LEU A 532 -8.27 32.36 -12.02
N THR A 533 -8.94 33.50 -11.88
CA THR A 533 -8.28 34.82 -11.80
C THR A 533 -8.14 35.38 -10.39
N THR A 534 -8.99 34.94 -9.47
CA THR A 534 -9.03 35.44 -8.08
C THR A 534 -9.54 34.36 -7.12
N LEU A 535 -9.17 34.45 -5.84
CA LEU A 535 -9.79 33.69 -4.75
C LEU A 535 -10.71 34.60 -3.91
N PRO A 536 -11.76 34.05 -3.28
CA PRO A 536 -12.59 34.80 -2.34
C PRO A 536 -11.79 35.33 -1.13
N GLU A 537 -12.00 36.60 -0.75
CA GLU A 537 -11.28 37.26 0.36
C GLU A 537 -11.52 36.59 1.73
N ASP A 538 -12.68 35.96 1.91
CA ASP A 538 -13.12 35.30 3.14
C ASP A 538 -12.94 33.77 3.10
N LEU A 539 -12.08 33.25 2.22
CA LEU A 539 -11.81 31.81 2.12
C LEU A 539 -11.25 31.24 3.43
N HIS A 540 -10.38 31.99 4.11
CA HIS A 540 -9.80 31.64 5.42
C HIS A 540 -10.81 31.54 6.57
N GLU A 541 -12.00 32.14 6.44
CA GLU A 541 -13.07 32.00 7.43
C GLU A 541 -13.85 30.68 7.25
N ARG A 542 -13.77 30.10 6.05
CA ARG A 542 -14.55 28.90 5.67
C ARG A 542 -13.70 27.65 5.60
N TRP A 543 -12.46 27.76 5.13
CA TRP A 543 -11.54 26.65 5.01
C TRP A 543 -10.65 26.56 6.26
N HIS A 544 -10.28 25.33 6.62
CA HIS A 544 -9.33 25.08 7.69
C HIS A 544 -7.91 25.02 7.11
N GLY A 545 -6.90 25.00 7.98
CA GLY A 545 -5.50 24.91 7.54
C GLY A 545 -5.19 23.60 6.81
N MET A 546 -4.37 23.68 5.77
CA MET A 546 -4.06 22.58 4.85
C MET A 546 -2.55 22.33 4.78
N ALA A 547 -2.19 21.08 4.48
CA ALA A 547 -0.79 20.69 4.33
C ALA A 547 -0.25 21.12 2.96
N THR A 548 -1.00 20.87 1.90
CA THR A 548 -0.63 21.15 0.51
C THR A 548 -1.68 22.03 -0.14
N PHE A 549 -1.24 23.12 -0.76
CA PHE A 549 -2.14 24.10 -1.38
C PHE A 549 -1.54 24.69 -2.65
N TYR A 550 -1.95 24.16 -3.79
CA TYR A 550 -1.37 24.51 -5.09
C TYR A 550 -2.41 25.21 -5.97
N PHE A 551 -2.04 26.38 -6.49
CA PHE A 551 -2.79 27.13 -7.51
C PHE A 551 -1.81 27.47 -8.62
N GLU A 552 -1.39 26.46 -9.38
CA GLU A 552 -0.34 26.58 -10.38
C GLU A 552 -0.92 26.82 -11.77
N TYR A 553 -0.15 27.53 -12.62
CA TYR A 553 -0.50 27.82 -14.00
C TYR A 553 -1.96 28.28 -14.15
N SER A 554 -2.36 29.11 -13.18
CA SER A 554 -3.66 29.77 -13.16
C SER A 554 -3.49 31.21 -13.64
N ARG A 555 -4.56 32.00 -13.68
CA ARG A 555 -4.53 33.39 -14.17
C ARG A 555 -4.61 34.40 -13.02
N LEU A 556 -4.04 34.07 -11.85
CA LEU A 556 -4.07 34.94 -10.68
C LEU A 556 -3.20 36.17 -10.93
N GLN A 557 -3.80 37.37 -10.93
CA GLN A 557 -3.08 38.61 -11.19
C GLN A 557 -2.49 39.27 -9.94
N VAL A 558 -3.05 38.93 -8.77
CA VAL A 558 -2.67 39.50 -7.47
C VAL A 558 -2.55 38.37 -6.47
N PHE A 559 -1.62 38.50 -5.52
CA PHE A 559 -1.52 37.57 -4.41
C PHE A 559 -2.82 37.57 -3.58
N PRO A 560 -3.50 36.44 -3.41
CA PRO A 560 -4.75 36.41 -2.67
C PRO A 560 -4.53 36.65 -1.16
N ARG A 561 -5.00 37.79 -0.63
CA ARG A 561 -4.85 38.17 0.79
C ARG A 561 -5.35 37.12 1.76
N THR A 562 -6.41 36.38 1.39
CA THR A 562 -6.93 35.29 2.22
C THR A 562 -5.87 34.23 2.58
N LEU A 563 -4.83 34.04 1.75
CA LEU A 563 -3.76 33.06 2.02
C LEU A 563 -2.84 33.52 3.15
N CYS A 564 -2.80 34.82 3.47
CA CYS A 564 -2.04 35.32 4.63
C CYS A 564 -2.64 34.86 5.97
N HIS A 565 -3.93 34.57 5.99
CA HIS A 565 -4.68 34.15 7.17
C HIS A 565 -5.04 32.67 7.17
N LEU A 566 -4.87 31.98 6.04
CA LEU A 566 -5.08 30.55 5.94
C LEU A 566 -3.79 29.80 6.37
N PRO A 567 -3.86 28.89 7.36
CA PRO A 567 -2.68 28.13 7.78
C PRO A 567 -2.32 27.07 6.73
N VAL A 568 -1.39 27.42 5.84
CA VAL A 568 -0.89 26.54 4.77
C VAL A 568 0.56 26.20 5.03
N TYR A 569 0.91 24.91 5.00
CA TYR A 569 2.30 24.45 5.21
C TYR A 569 3.12 24.47 3.92
N ASP A 570 2.58 23.98 2.80
CA ASP A 570 3.18 23.98 1.48
C ASP A 570 2.28 24.75 0.51
N LEU A 571 2.76 25.91 0.04
CA LEU A 571 2.03 26.82 -0.84
C LEU A 571 2.78 26.97 -2.17
N SER A 572 2.08 26.66 -3.26
CA SER A 572 2.57 26.92 -4.62
C SER A 572 1.60 27.78 -5.42
N LEU A 573 2.12 28.87 -5.98
CA LEU A 573 1.44 29.77 -6.91
C LEU A 573 2.25 29.88 -8.22
N ILE A 574 2.97 28.83 -8.60
CA ILE A 574 3.85 28.83 -9.78
C ILE A 574 3.07 29.18 -11.05
N GLY A 575 3.66 29.97 -11.94
CA GLY A 575 3.12 30.17 -13.30
C GLY A 575 1.85 31.01 -13.37
N ASN A 576 1.65 31.93 -12.42
CA ASN A 576 0.54 32.90 -12.45
C ASN A 576 1.01 34.28 -12.98
N ASP A 577 0.11 35.26 -12.96
CA ASP A 577 0.34 36.63 -13.44
C ASP A 577 0.62 37.63 -12.30
N ILE A 578 1.16 37.17 -11.16
CA ILE A 578 1.36 38.02 -9.97
C ILE A 578 2.57 38.93 -10.15
N ALA A 579 2.34 40.25 -10.18
CA ALA A 579 3.40 41.24 -10.40
C ALA A 579 4.08 41.74 -9.10
N SER A 580 3.39 41.68 -7.96
CA SER A 580 3.92 42.06 -6.65
C SER A 580 3.19 41.30 -5.53
N VAL A 581 3.86 41.16 -4.37
CA VAL A 581 3.36 40.40 -3.21
C VAL A 581 3.52 41.17 -1.88
N PRO A 582 3.07 42.44 -1.78
CA PRO A 582 3.17 43.20 -0.52
C PRO A 582 2.47 42.49 0.66
N GLU A 583 1.47 41.66 0.37
CA GLU A 583 0.70 40.86 1.31
C GLU A 583 1.54 39.91 2.17
N LEU A 584 2.76 39.52 1.74
CA LEU A 584 3.62 38.67 2.58
C LEU A 584 4.02 39.34 3.90
N ALA A 585 3.90 40.67 3.99
CA ALA A 585 4.07 41.42 5.24
C ALA A 585 2.95 41.14 6.28
N GLU A 586 1.82 40.56 5.84
CA GLU A 586 0.63 40.26 6.63
C GLU A 586 0.51 38.76 6.99
N LEU A 587 1.51 37.92 6.67
CA LEU A 587 1.48 36.48 6.94
C LEU A 587 1.27 36.19 8.43
N THR A 588 0.31 35.32 8.74
CA THR A 588 0.03 34.87 10.12
C THR A 588 0.57 33.47 10.42
N THR A 589 0.86 32.69 9.38
CA THR A 589 1.42 31.34 9.50
C THR A 589 2.93 31.40 9.77
N THR A 590 3.36 30.88 10.92
CA THR A 590 4.74 30.99 11.41
C THR A 590 5.75 30.10 10.68
N GLU A 591 5.31 28.99 10.10
CA GLU A 591 6.20 28.04 9.40
C GLU A 591 5.60 27.65 8.06
N HIS A 592 6.30 27.98 6.98
CA HIS A 592 6.04 27.47 5.64
C HIS A 592 7.18 26.53 5.26
N TYR A 593 6.84 25.33 4.81
CA TYR A 593 7.82 24.41 4.23
C TYR A 593 8.26 24.92 2.87
N THR A 594 7.33 25.09 1.94
CA THR A 594 7.61 25.64 0.62
C THR A 594 6.71 26.83 0.39
N LEU A 595 7.31 27.92 -0.11
CA LEU A 595 6.61 29.04 -0.72
C LEU A 595 7.13 29.16 -2.15
N ALA A 596 6.35 28.68 -3.12
CA ALA A 596 6.72 28.71 -4.52
C ALA A 596 5.96 29.80 -5.28
N LEU A 597 6.71 30.75 -5.82
CA LEU A 597 6.21 31.90 -6.60
C LEU A 597 6.89 31.97 -7.97
N SER A 598 7.56 30.89 -8.38
CA SER A 598 8.29 30.80 -9.64
C SER A 598 7.37 31.08 -10.83
N HIS A 599 7.95 31.56 -11.93
CA HIS A 599 7.25 31.88 -13.16
C HIS A 599 6.09 32.89 -13.03
N ASN A 600 6.18 33.79 -12.04
CA ASN A 600 5.34 34.98 -11.94
C ASN A 600 6.11 36.24 -12.38
N PRO A 601 5.47 37.26 -12.97
CA PRO A 601 6.11 38.52 -13.37
C PRO A 601 6.50 39.44 -12.20
N LEU A 602 6.90 38.86 -11.05
CA LEU A 602 7.25 39.56 -9.81
C LEU A 602 8.39 40.54 -10.02
N GLN A 603 8.16 41.82 -9.75
CA GLN A 603 9.17 42.89 -9.87
C GLN A 603 9.89 43.18 -8.55
N SER A 604 9.19 43.03 -7.42
CA SER A 604 9.75 43.22 -6.09
C SER A 604 9.06 42.34 -5.05
N LEU A 605 9.80 42.04 -3.99
CA LEU A 605 9.29 41.46 -2.74
C LEU A 605 9.17 42.58 -1.68
N PRO A 606 8.31 42.42 -0.65
CA PRO A 606 8.21 43.43 0.41
C PRO A 606 9.50 43.55 1.22
N ASP A 607 9.74 44.74 1.77
CA ASP A 607 10.94 45.06 2.55
C ASP A 607 11.08 44.21 3.82
N SER A 608 9.96 43.71 4.35
CA SER A 608 9.93 42.87 5.55
C SER A 608 8.74 41.92 5.57
N ILE A 609 8.92 40.76 6.20
CA ILE A 609 7.87 39.83 6.61
C ILE A 609 7.85 39.73 8.15
N PRO A 610 6.78 39.21 8.78
CA PRO A 610 6.70 39.08 10.23
C PRO A 610 7.86 38.27 10.84
N ILE A 611 8.29 38.65 12.04
CA ILE A 611 9.53 38.19 12.68
C ILE A 611 9.52 36.72 13.09
N ASP A 612 8.34 36.15 13.24
CA ASP A 612 8.07 34.78 13.64
C ASP A 612 7.88 33.84 12.44
N VAL A 613 7.80 34.38 11.22
CA VAL A 613 7.68 33.60 10.00
C VAL A 613 9.03 33.04 9.58
N THR A 614 9.05 31.73 9.31
CA THR A 614 10.19 31.02 8.73
C THR A 614 9.74 30.25 7.50
N ILE A 615 10.59 30.23 6.47
CA ILE A 615 10.35 29.55 5.20
C ILE A 615 11.48 28.53 5.02
N ALA A 616 11.17 27.25 4.80
CA ALA A 616 12.22 26.27 4.55
C ALA A 616 12.76 26.40 3.12
N PHE A 617 11.87 26.45 2.14
CA PHE A 617 12.15 26.53 0.71
C PHE A 617 11.39 27.70 0.08
N LEU A 618 12.13 28.60 -0.59
CA LEU A 618 11.56 29.72 -1.33
C LEU A 618 11.94 29.57 -2.81
N MET A 619 10.94 29.39 -3.67
CA MET A 619 11.14 29.24 -5.12
C MET A 619 10.71 30.52 -5.84
N LEU A 620 11.64 31.09 -6.62
CA LEU A 620 11.50 32.39 -7.29
C LEU A 620 12.05 32.36 -8.73
N GLU A 621 12.29 31.18 -9.28
CA GLU A 621 12.82 31.01 -10.63
C GLU A 621 11.87 31.62 -11.67
N GLY A 622 12.40 32.20 -12.75
CA GLY A 622 11.54 32.75 -13.81
C GLY A 622 10.75 34.01 -13.43
N THR A 623 11.15 34.71 -12.36
CA THR A 623 10.58 36.01 -11.97
C THR A 623 11.35 37.21 -12.57
N ARG A 624 10.84 38.44 -12.38
CA ARG A 624 11.47 39.70 -12.83
C ARG A 624 12.15 40.47 -11.68
N LEU A 625 12.53 39.77 -10.61
CA LEU A 625 13.15 40.38 -9.44
C LEU A 625 14.56 40.89 -9.77
N GLU A 626 14.81 42.18 -9.57
CA GLU A 626 16.16 42.75 -9.72
C GLU A 626 17.04 42.55 -8.49
N ALA A 627 16.41 42.48 -7.31
CA ALA A 627 17.08 42.32 -6.02
C ALA A 627 16.21 41.54 -5.04
N LEU A 628 16.84 40.94 -4.04
CA LEU A 628 16.17 40.22 -2.97
C LEU A 628 16.33 40.97 -1.63
N PRO A 629 15.26 41.14 -0.84
CA PRO A 629 15.30 41.86 0.42
C PRO A 629 16.09 41.08 1.48
N GLU A 630 16.55 41.81 2.50
CA GLU A 630 17.45 41.27 3.54
C GLU A 630 16.84 40.08 4.29
N TRP A 631 15.52 40.09 4.51
CA TRP A 631 14.84 39.02 5.24
C TRP A 631 14.97 37.66 4.55
N VAL A 632 15.17 37.59 3.22
CA VAL A 632 15.36 36.31 2.52
C VAL A 632 16.56 35.56 3.08
N GLY A 633 17.67 36.26 3.35
CA GLY A 633 18.86 35.65 3.95
C GLY A 633 18.74 35.32 5.44
N GLN A 634 17.73 35.86 6.12
CA GLN A 634 17.52 35.67 7.57
C GLN A 634 16.40 34.67 7.88
N ARG A 635 15.41 34.52 6.99
CA ARG A 635 14.16 33.78 7.22
C ARG A 635 14.02 32.53 6.36
N VAL A 636 14.82 32.39 5.30
CA VAL A 636 14.85 31.20 4.44
C VAL A 636 15.98 30.26 4.87
N LYS A 637 15.69 28.98 5.10
CA LYS A 637 16.67 27.99 5.57
C LYS A 637 17.53 27.41 4.44
N GLU A 638 16.92 27.03 3.31
CA GLU A 638 17.63 26.48 2.14
C GLU A 638 17.27 27.25 0.87
N ARG A 639 18.29 27.65 0.10
CA ARG A 639 18.17 28.39 -1.16
C ARG A 639 18.64 27.48 -2.29
N PHE A 640 17.77 27.16 -3.25
CA PHE A 640 18.15 26.35 -4.40
C PHE A 640 18.86 27.20 -5.46
N ASP A 641 20.17 27.01 -5.61
CA ASP A 641 20.90 27.26 -6.86
C ASP A 641 21.03 25.91 -7.60
N LYS A 642 20.84 25.93 -8.92
CA LYS A 642 20.83 24.76 -9.84
C LYS A 642 21.95 23.75 -9.51
N GLU A 643 21.58 22.46 -9.49
CA GLU A 643 22.41 21.23 -9.48
C GLU A 643 22.33 20.34 -8.21
N ARG A 644 21.12 19.87 -7.86
CA ARG A 644 20.83 18.49 -7.36
C ARG A 644 19.42 18.46 -6.75
N LEU A 645 18.50 17.74 -7.38
CA LEU A 645 17.29 17.26 -6.70
C LEU A 645 17.70 16.09 -5.81
N THR A 646 18.19 16.44 -4.62
CA THR A 646 18.30 15.54 -3.47
C THR A 646 17.84 16.33 -2.27
N PHE A 647 16.70 15.97 -1.69
CA PHE A 647 16.31 16.42 -0.36
C PHE A 647 17.49 16.17 0.60
N PRO A 648 18.08 17.19 1.26
CA PRO A 648 19.12 16.93 2.22
C PRO A 648 18.50 16.43 3.55
N PRO A 649 19.03 15.34 4.13
CA PRO A 649 18.62 14.84 5.42
C PRO A 649 19.46 15.51 6.50
N GLU A 650 19.15 16.76 6.89
CA GLU A 650 19.84 17.38 8.03
C GLU A 650 18.89 18.00 9.04
N VAL A 651 18.18 17.11 9.73
CA VAL A 651 17.97 17.28 11.16
C VAL A 651 18.43 16.00 11.86
N MET A 652 19.69 16.03 12.28
CA MET A 652 20.35 14.95 13.00
C MET A 652 19.65 14.70 14.35
N PHE A 653 18.78 13.69 14.42
CA PHE A 653 18.19 13.22 15.69
C PHE A 653 18.18 11.69 15.80
N ASP A 654 18.40 11.24 17.03
CA ASP A 654 18.75 9.89 17.48
C ASP A 654 17.76 8.79 16.99
N GLN A 655 18.12 8.07 15.92
CA GLN A 655 17.27 7.10 15.20
C GLN A 655 17.90 5.69 15.04
N ASP A 656 18.65 5.21 16.03
CA ASP A 656 19.39 3.95 15.91
C ASP A 656 18.52 2.68 15.74
N LEU A 657 17.24 2.74 16.13
CA LEU A 657 16.28 1.63 15.97
C LEU A 657 15.42 1.75 14.70
N PHE A 658 15.14 2.98 14.25
CA PHE A 658 14.19 3.25 13.16
C PHE A 658 14.84 3.19 11.77
N MET A 659 16.10 3.62 11.64
CA MET A 659 16.88 3.41 10.42
C MET A 659 17.12 1.93 10.10
N LYS A 660 16.91 1.04 11.08
CA LYS A 660 17.00 -0.42 10.91
C LYS A 660 15.67 -1.08 10.56
N LEU A 661 14.56 -0.34 10.53
CA LEU A 661 13.24 -0.89 10.20
C LEU A 661 13.20 -1.55 8.81
N PRO A 662 13.79 -0.98 7.74
CA PRO A 662 13.84 -1.64 6.43
C PRO A 662 14.64 -2.96 6.47
N VAL A 663 15.79 -2.96 7.16
CA VAL A 663 16.61 -4.17 7.36
C VAL A 663 15.82 -5.22 8.15
N PHE A 664 15.11 -4.79 9.18
CA PHE A 664 14.30 -5.66 10.01
C PHE A 664 13.08 -6.24 9.25
N LEU A 665 12.42 -5.46 8.40
CA LEU A 665 11.35 -5.93 7.51
C LEU A 665 11.88 -6.95 6.48
N ARG A 666 13.10 -6.76 5.96
CA ARG A 666 13.77 -7.76 5.10
C ARG A 666 14.10 -9.06 5.85
N VAL A 667 14.55 -8.97 7.10
CA VAL A 667 14.79 -10.14 7.95
C VAL A 667 13.48 -10.86 8.28
N LEU A 668 12.41 -10.10 8.57
CA LEU A 668 11.07 -10.64 8.77
C LEU A 668 10.59 -11.36 7.52
N ASN A 669 10.77 -10.77 6.33
CA ASN A 669 10.43 -11.37 5.04
C ASN A 669 11.08 -12.75 4.89
N ALA A 670 12.41 -12.82 5.01
CA ALA A 670 13.15 -14.07 4.94
C ALA A 670 12.69 -15.08 6.00
N GLY A 671 12.43 -14.61 7.22
CA GLY A 671 11.93 -15.43 8.32
C GLY A 671 10.55 -16.04 8.06
N VAL A 672 9.62 -15.27 7.49
CA VAL A 672 8.27 -15.73 7.10
C VAL A 672 8.38 -16.79 6.01
N HIS A 673 9.18 -16.57 4.97
CA HIS A 673 9.39 -17.55 3.90
C HIS A 673 9.98 -18.87 4.43
N ILE A 674 11.02 -18.80 5.26
CA ILE A 674 11.63 -20.00 5.87
C ILE A 674 10.62 -20.73 6.76
N PHE A 675 9.85 -20.00 7.56
CA PHE A 675 8.88 -20.57 8.48
C PHE A 675 7.77 -21.34 7.77
N PHE A 676 7.13 -20.72 6.77
CA PHE A 676 6.04 -21.35 6.03
C PHE A 676 6.54 -22.44 5.06
N GLY A 677 7.75 -22.29 4.49
CA GLY A 677 8.41 -23.35 3.72
C GLY A 677 8.71 -24.58 4.57
N GLY A 678 9.20 -24.39 5.81
CA GLY A 678 9.48 -25.47 6.75
C GLY A 678 8.24 -26.21 7.28
N LEU A 679 7.06 -25.58 7.28
CA LEU A 679 5.80 -26.17 7.74
C LEU A 679 5.18 -27.19 6.77
N GLY A 680 5.81 -27.43 5.61
CA GLY A 680 5.31 -28.41 4.64
C GLY A 680 4.04 -27.97 3.93
N ILE A 681 3.67 -26.69 4.00
CA ILE A 681 2.61 -26.07 3.18
C ILE A 681 3.15 -25.89 1.74
N PHE A 682 3.90 -26.87 1.23
CA PHE A 682 4.73 -26.75 0.04
C PHE A 682 3.92 -26.63 -1.26
N VAL A 683 2.62 -26.89 -1.27
CA VAL A 683 1.82 -26.65 -2.48
C VAL A 683 1.19 -25.27 -2.41
N PHE A 684 0.49 -24.94 -1.33
CA PHE A 684 -0.18 -23.63 -1.21
C PHE A 684 0.82 -22.50 -0.93
N VAL A 685 1.76 -22.70 0.00
CA VAL A 685 2.87 -21.78 0.23
C VAL A 685 3.87 -21.88 -0.89
N ALA A 686 4.26 -23.01 -1.50
CA ALA A 686 5.19 -22.90 -2.65
C ALA A 686 4.52 -22.42 -3.95
N GLN A 687 3.19 -22.31 -4.04
CA GLN A 687 2.52 -21.67 -5.18
C GLN A 687 2.31 -20.18 -4.91
N ILE A 688 1.99 -19.79 -3.67
CA ILE A 688 1.99 -18.38 -3.21
C ILE A 688 3.42 -17.85 -3.07
N THR A 689 4.39 -18.62 -2.60
CA THR A 689 5.82 -18.27 -2.53
C THR A 689 6.56 -18.65 -3.81
N ALA A 690 6.04 -19.44 -4.76
CA ALA A 690 6.52 -19.32 -6.14
C ALA A 690 5.97 -18.04 -6.80
N GLN A 691 4.78 -17.57 -6.40
CA GLN A 691 4.33 -16.22 -6.78
C GLN A 691 5.20 -15.14 -6.14
N TYR A 692 5.43 -15.16 -4.83
CA TYR A 692 6.05 -14.08 -4.04
C TYR A 692 7.53 -14.30 -3.67
N ALA A 693 8.06 -15.51 -3.78
CA ALA A 693 9.46 -15.89 -3.48
C ALA A 693 10.19 -16.49 -4.68
N VAL A 694 9.60 -16.46 -5.88
CA VAL A 694 10.48 -16.27 -7.03
C VAL A 694 11.03 -14.88 -6.84
N ASN A 695 12.28 -14.84 -6.40
CA ASN A 695 13.08 -13.65 -6.42
C ASN A 695 13.23 -13.26 -7.89
N TYR A 696 12.30 -12.44 -8.38
CA TYR A 696 12.34 -11.86 -9.70
C TYR A 696 13.29 -10.66 -9.74
N ASP A 697 14.32 -10.65 -8.86
CA ASP A 697 15.58 -9.90 -9.02
C ASP A 697 16.21 -10.09 -10.44
N GLY A 698 15.65 -10.97 -11.28
CA GLY A 698 16.03 -11.18 -12.67
C GLY A 698 14.92 -11.01 -13.72
N LEU A 699 13.71 -10.50 -13.41
CA LEU A 699 12.81 -10.07 -14.49
C LEU A 699 13.25 -8.72 -15.00
N VAL A 700 14.16 -8.80 -15.96
CA VAL A 700 14.73 -7.68 -16.69
C VAL A 700 13.57 -6.80 -17.18
N GLY A 701 13.48 -5.60 -16.62
CA GLY A 701 12.49 -4.61 -16.96
C GLY A 701 11.22 -4.55 -16.09
N CYS A 702 10.92 -5.45 -15.16
CA CYS A 702 9.70 -5.31 -14.35
C CYS A 702 9.91 -4.41 -13.11
N ARG A 703 9.18 -3.29 -13.01
CA ARG A 703 9.23 -2.34 -11.88
C ARG A 703 8.14 -2.59 -10.83
N GLN A 704 6.99 -3.11 -11.24
CA GLN A 704 5.88 -3.41 -10.33
C GLN A 704 5.31 -4.79 -10.64
N LEU A 705 5.56 -5.76 -9.77
CA LEU A 705 4.99 -7.10 -9.89
C LEU A 705 3.55 -7.13 -9.40
N VAL A 706 2.70 -7.81 -10.16
CA VAL A 706 1.32 -8.13 -9.81
C VAL A 706 1.22 -9.63 -9.68
N TYR A 707 0.48 -10.10 -8.68
CA TYR A 707 0.31 -11.53 -8.40
C TYR A 707 -1.16 -11.94 -8.53
N PRO A 708 -1.74 -11.92 -9.76
CA PRO A 708 -3.09 -12.46 -9.97
C PRO A 708 -3.08 -13.96 -9.71
N TRP A 709 -4.08 -14.46 -8.99
CA TRP A 709 -4.11 -15.88 -8.61
C TRP A 709 -4.39 -16.73 -9.85
N PHE A 710 -3.74 -17.90 -9.91
CA PHE A 710 -3.86 -18.88 -11.01
C PHE A 710 -3.20 -18.50 -12.35
N THR A 711 -2.27 -17.54 -12.39
CA THR A 711 -1.42 -17.34 -13.58
C THR A 711 -0.11 -18.13 -13.47
N THR A 712 0.31 -18.75 -14.57
CA THR A 712 1.57 -19.49 -14.65
C THR A 712 2.76 -18.60 -15.04
N LYS A 713 2.49 -17.37 -15.50
CA LYS A 713 3.49 -16.35 -15.82
C LYS A 713 3.47 -15.22 -14.77
N PRO A 714 4.63 -14.64 -14.41
CA PRO A 714 4.72 -13.42 -13.62
C PRO A 714 3.96 -12.29 -14.31
N SER A 715 3.14 -11.55 -13.57
CA SER A 715 2.41 -10.40 -14.10
C SER A 715 3.11 -9.13 -13.66
N CYS A 716 3.27 -8.17 -14.58
CA CYS A 716 3.96 -6.92 -14.32
C CYS A 716 3.00 -5.77 -14.63
N ALA A 717 2.75 -4.85 -13.69
CA ALA A 717 1.95 -3.65 -13.93
C ALA A 717 2.78 -2.58 -14.63
N ILE A 718 4.01 -2.34 -14.17
CA ILE A 718 4.92 -1.36 -14.77
C ILE A 718 6.14 -2.11 -15.28
N TYR A 719 6.29 -2.18 -16.60
CA TYR A 719 7.45 -2.77 -17.26
C TYR A 719 8.31 -1.63 -17.85
N SER A 720 9.48 -1.38 -17.29
CA SER A 720 10.47 -0.39 -17.76
C SER A 720 11.84 -1.02 -17.96
N TYR A 721 12.29 -1.11 -19.21
CA TYR A 721 13.54 -1.76 -19.62
C TYR A 721 14.60 -0.73 -20.05
N ASP A 722 15.70 -0.66 -19.30
CA ASP A 722 16.84 0.23 -19.58
C ASP A 722 18.00 -0.57 -20.19
N CYS A 723 18.24 -0.37 -21.48
CA CYS A 723 19.30 -1.06 -22.24
C CYS A 723 20.71 -0.76 -21.69
N TYR A 724 20.96 0.49 -21.27
CA TYR A 724 22.25 0.90 -20.71
C TYR A 724 22.52 0.22 -19.37
N HIS A 725 21.52 0.20 -18.47
CA HIS A 725 21.63 -0.49 -17.19
C HIS A 725 21.89 -1.98 -17.36
N HIS A 726 21.30 -2.59 -18.40
CA HIS A 726 21.46 -4.01 -18.71
C HIS A 726 22.67 -4.33 -19.61
N ARG A 727 23.45 -3.32 -20.03
CA ARG A 727 24.62 -3.46 -20.92
C ARG A 727 24.30 -4.20 -22.21
N VAL A 728 23.13 -3.93 -22.78
CA VAL A 728 22.67 -4.47 -24.06
C VAL A 728 22.27 -3.33 -24.98
N ASP A 729 22.40 -3.55 -26.29
CA ASP A 729 22.06 -2.52 -27.27
C ASP A 729 20.55 -2.49 -27.57
N THR A 730 19.87 -3.65 -27.51
CA THR A 730 18.45 -3.85 -27.82
C THR A 730 17.71 -4.58 -26.69
N PRO A 731 16.39 -4.32 -26.47
CA PRO A 731 15.58 -5.10 -25.56
C PRO A 731 15.50 -6.57 -25.98
N SER A 732 15.42 -7.47 -25.00
CA SER A 732 15.34 -8.91 -25.26
C SER A 732 13.89 -9.41 -25.40
N GLU A 733 13.61 -10.18 -26.46
CA GLU A 733 12.31 -10.86 -26.66
C GLU A 733 11.97 -11.81 -25.52
N GLU A 734 12.98 -12.55 -25.05
CA GLU A 734 12.82 -13.55 -24.00
C GLU A 734 12.33 -12.91 -22.69
N ALA A 735 12.71 -11.66 -22.40
CA ALA A 735 12.28 -10.98 -21.17
C ALA A 735 10.78 -10.66 -21.16
N LEU A 736 10.22 -10.21 -22.28
CA LEU A 736 8.78 -9.91 -22.37
C LEU A 736 7.93 -11.18 -22.47
N ASP A 737 8.44 -12.23 -23.12
CA ASP A 737 7.71 -13.50 -23.27
C ASP A 737 7.52 -14.25 -21.94
N LEU A 738 8.37 -13.95 -20.95
CA LEU A 738 8.24 -14.45 -19.59
C LEU A 738 7.13 -13.73 -18.79
N VAL A 739 6.71 -12.53 -19.21
CA VAL A 739 5.68 -11.73 -18.52
C VAL A 739 4.28 -12.07 -19.03
N ASN A 740 3.30 -12.03 -18.13
CA ASN A 740 1.89 -11.98 -18.47
C ASN A 740 1.53 -10.57 -18.95
N LEU A 741 1.43 -10.42 -20.27
CA LEU A 741 1.14 -9.14 -20.92
C LEU A 741 -0.22 -8.57 -20.50
N ASP A 742 -1.22 -9.39 -20.17
CA ASP A 742 -2.59 -8.97 -19.79
C ASP A 742 -2.64 -8.09 -18.52
N ALA A 743 -1.55 -8.03 -17.75
CA ALA A 743 -1.46 -7.26 -16.52
C ALA A 743 -0.68 -5.94 -16.64
N ILE A 744 -0.06 -5.67 -17.79
CA ILE A 744 0.79 -4.49 -18.01
C ILE A 744 -0.10 -3.26 -18.11
N GLY A 745 0.11 -2.30 -17.21
CA GLY A 745 -0.48 -0.96 -17.24
C GLY A 745 0.46 0.07 -17.87
N GLN A 746 1.77 -0.07 -17.68
CA GLN A 746 2.77 0.83 -18.26
C GLN A 746 3.92 0.04 -18.90
N LEU A 747 4.33 0.47 -20.09
CA LEU A 747 5.43 -0.10 -20.84
C LEU A 747 6.45 0.99 -21.18
N SER A 748 7.71 0.81 -20.79
CA SER A 748 8.77 1.80 -20.95
C SER A 748 10.05 1.14 -21.46
N PHE A 749 10.73 1.76 -22.42
CA PHE A 749 12.05 1.35 -22.92
C PHE A 749 12.97 2.56 -22.99
N THR A 750 14.16 2.47 -22.41
CA THR A 750 15.07 3.60 -22.34
C THR A 750 16.52 3.25 -22.70
N HIS A 751 17.24 4.22 -23.28
CA HIS A 751 18.69 4.19 -23.50
C HIS A 751 19.20 3.01 -24.36
N CYS A 752 18.49 2.68 -25.44
CA CYS A 752 18.83 1.58 -26.35
C CYS A 752 19.62 2.06 -27.57
N ALA A 753 20.85 1.55 -27.72
CA ALA A 753 21.76 1.91 -28.82
C ALA A 753 21.33 1.35 -30.19
N ALA A 754 20.53 0.29 -30.20
CA ALA A 754 19.78 -0.21 -31.34
C ALA A 754 18.43 -0.74 -30.83
N PHE A 755 17.33 -0.06 -31.12
CA PHE A 755 16.01 -0.41 -30.63
C PHE A 755 15.23 -1.21 -31.67
N ASP A 756 14.95 -2.47 -31.34
CA ASP A 756 13.89 -3.25 -31.96
C ASP A 756 12.88 -3.65 -30.88
N MET A 757 11.59 -3.42 -31.16
CA MET A 757 10.54 -3.67 -30.17
C MET A 757 10.20 -5.15 -30.14
N PRO A 758 10.12 -5.78 -28.95
CA PRO A 758 9.75 -7.19 -28.85
C PRO A 758 8.41 -7.50 -29.52
N LEU A 759 8.42 -8.37 -30.53
CA LEU A 759 7.28 -8.94 -31.25
C LEU A 759 6.29 -9.63 -30.32
N SER A 760 6.73 -10.02 -29.13
CA SER A 760 5.86 -10.52 -28.05
C SER A 760 4.69 -9.56 -27.75
N LEU A 761 4.86 -8.25 -27.94
CA LEU A 761 3.79 -7.26 -27.81
C LEU A 761 2.66 -7.43 -28.83
N LYS A 762 2.89 -8.13 -29.96
CA LYS A 762 1.81 -8.50 -30.89
C LYS A 762 0.72 -9.40 -30.27
N LYS A 763 0.98 -9.95 -29.08
CA LYS A 763 0.03 -10.76 -28.31
C LYS A 763 -0.85 -9.91 -27.38
N LEU A 764 -0.64 -8.59 -27.31
CA LEU A 764 -1.49 -7.68 -26.54
C LEU A 764 -2.93 -7.78 -27.03
N ARG A 765 -3.85 -7.96 -26.08
CA ARG A 765 -5.29 -7.98 -26.36
C ARG A 765 -5.85 -6.57 -26.27
N ILE A 766 -6.91 -6.28 -27.03
CA ILE A 766 -7.61 -4.98 -26.96
C ILE A 766 -8.14 -4.67 -25.54
N ASN A 767 -8.47 -5.71 -24.74
CA ASN A 767 -8.96 -5.57 -23.36
C ASN A 767 -7.83 -5.57 -22.31
N ASN A 768 -6.61 -5.23 -22.71
CA ASN A 768 -5.47 -5.14 -21.81
C ASN A 768 -5.54 -3.86 -20.95
N ARG A 769 -4.83 -3.84 -19.81
CA ARG A 769 -4.78 -2.73 -18.86
C ARG A 769 -3.81 -1.61 -19.24
N LEU A 770 -3.11 -1.74 -20.35
CA LEU A 770 -2.08 -0.79 -20.78
C LEU A 770 -2.67 0.62 -20.97
N THR A 771 -2.14 1.58 -20.20
CA THR A 771 -2.49 3.00 -20.24
C THR A 771 -1.36 3.86 -20.81
N LEU A 772 -0.09 3.44 -20.69
CA LEU A 772 1.06 4.28 -21.02
C LEU A 772 2.18 3.49 -21.73
N VAL A 773 2.69 4.03 -22.83
CA VAL A 773 3.86 3.53 -23.57
C VAL A 773 4.92 4.62 -23.66
N ILE A 774 6.16 4.34 -23.23
CA ILE A 774 7.28 5.29 -23.23
C ILE A 774 8.48 4.68 -23.94
N ILE A 775 9.05 5.37 -24.93
CA ILE A 775 10.30 5.00 -25.58
C ILE A 775 11.21 6.24 -25.60
N VAL A 776 12.30 6.21 -24.84
CA VAL A 776 13.16 7.37 -24.63
C VAL A 776 14.62 7.05 -24.94
N ARG A 777 15.32 7.91 -25.68
CA ARG A 777 16.75 7.72 -26.02
C ARG A 777 17.00 6.37 -26.68
N ALA A 778 16.26 6.11 -27.75
CA ALA A 778 16.28 4.84 -28.46
C ALA A 778 16.59 5.06 -29.95
N ASN A 779 17.61 4.36 -30.45
CA ASN A 779 18.03 4.44 -31.85
C ASN A 779 17.34 3.35 -32.68
N MET A 780 16.28 3.70 -33.40
CA MET A 780 15.44 2.82 -34.21
C MET A 780 15.47 3.19 -35.70
N SER A 781 15.62 2.22 -36.59
CA SER A 781 15.65 2.49 -38.05
C SER A 781 14.26 2.58 -38.68
N THR A 782 13.24 2.01 -38.02
CA THR A 782 11.85 1.96 -38.49
C THR A 782 10.90 2.08 -37.30
N PHE A 783 9.66 2.47 -37.57
CA PHE A 783 8.61 2.50 -36.55
C PHE A 783 8.42 1.10 -35.90
N PRO A 784 8.21 1.01 -34.57
CA PRO A 784 8.14 -0.27 -33.86
C PRO A 784 7.03 -1.21 -34.39
N PRO A 785 7.35 -2.41 -34.92
CA PRO A 785 6.36 -3.31 -35.50
C PRO A 785 5.32 -3.82 -34.48
N GLY A 786 5.65 -3.80 -33.18
CA GLY A 786 4.75 -4.16 -32.09
C GLY A 786 3.62 -3.15 -31.84
N LEU A 787 3.72 -1.93 -32.39
CA LEU A 787 2.69 -0.90 -32.30
C LEU A 787 1.87 -0.75 -33.59
N LEU A 788 2.19 -1.52 -34.64
CA LEU A 788 1.43 -1.61 -35.89
C LEU A 788 0.29 -2.63 -35.78
N GLN A 789 -0.52 -2.47 -34.74
CA GLN A 789 -1.68 -3.32 -34.44
C GLN A 789 -2.72 -2.53 -33.63
N PRO A 790 -3.96 -3.03 -33.51
CA PRO A 790 -4.92 -2.46 -32.58
C PRO A 790 -4.39 -2.46 -31.14
N LEU A 791 -4.31 -1.28 -30.54
CA LEU A 791 -3.85 -1.09 -29.16
C LEU A 791 -5.03 -1.12 -28.17
N PRO A 792 -4.77 -1.31 -26.87
CA PRO A 792 -5.83 -1.38 -25.87
C PRO A 792 -6.63 -0.08 -25.77
N LEU A 793 -7.96 -0.17 -25.59
CA LEU A 793 -8.85 1.00 -25.50
C LEU A 793 -8.59 1.89 -24.27
N LEU A 794 -7.86 1.36 -23.28
CA LEU A 794 -7.46 2.09 -22.08
C LEU A 794 -6.17 2.89 -22.27
N LEU A 795 -5.46 2.72 -23.39
CA LEU A 795 -4.25 3.49 -23.68
C LEU A 795 -4.58 4.99 -23.71
N ARG A 796 -3.72 5.78 -23.06
CA ARG A 796 -3.86 7.23 -22.91
C ARG A 796 -2.66 7.96 -23.43
N ASP A 797 -1.47 7.42 -23.17
CA ASP A 797 -0.24 8.16 -23.38
C ASP A 797 0.75 7.33 -24.18
N ILE A 798 1.29 7.93 -25.25
CA ILE A 798 2.37 7.36 -26.04
C ILE A 798 3.48 8.41 -26.16
N GLU A 799 4.64 8.09 -25.60
CA GLU A 799 5.82 8.93 -25.61
C GLU A 799 6.98 8.29 -26.38
N PHE A 800 7.58 9.08 -27.27
CA PHE A 800 8.77 8.83 -28.07
C PHE A 800 9.69 10.05 -27.96
N SER A 801 10.66 10.01 -27.06
CA SER A 801 11.52 11.17 -26.79
C SER A 801 12.98 10.85 -27.10
N VAL A 802 13.64 11.71 -27.87
CA VAL A 802 15.06 11.53 -28.27
C VAL A 802 15.22 10.22 -29.05
N THR A 803 14.64 10.17 -30.25
CA THR A 803 14.77 9.04 -31.18
C THR A 803 15.32 9.52 -32.52
N ASN A 804 15.35 8.66 -33.53
CA ASN A 804 15.79 8.94 -34.89
C ASN A 804 14.71 8.61 -35.94
N LEU A 805 13.44 8.60 -35.52
CA LEU A 805 12.28 8.48 -36.40
C LEU A 805 12.14 9.69 -37.33
N THR A 806 12.23 9.44 -38.63
CA THR A 806 12.03 10.49 -39.66
C THR A 806 10.58 10.66 -40.09
N SER A 807 9.74 9.64 -39.89
CA SER A 807 8.33 9.63 -40.26
C SER A 807 7.51 8.70 -39.36
N ILE A 808 6.20 8.91 -39.35
CA ILE A 808 5.20 8.09 -38.65
C ILE A 808 4.31 7.38 -39.70
N PRO A 809 3.91 6.11 -39.48
CA PRO A 809 3.02 5.39 -40.40
C PRO A 809 1.70 6.12 -40.67
N SER A 810 1.24 6.12 -41.91
CA SER A 810 0.08 6.93 -42.35
C SER A 810 -1.29 6.35 -42.01
N ASP A 811 -1.35 5.12 -41.50
CA ASP A 811 -2.56 4.33 -41.24
C ASP A 811 -2.83 4.09 -39.74
N LEU A 812 -2.11 4.78 -38.85
CA LEU A 812 -2.33 4.65 -37.39
C LEU A 812 -3.73 5.06 -36.95
N ASP A 813 -4.39 5.96 -37.68
CA ASP A 813 -5.75 6.43 -37.43
C ASP A 813 -6.82 5.33 -37.54
N ALA A 814 -6.51 4.26 -38.27
CA ALA A 814 -7.39 3.10 -38.40
C ALA A 814 -7.21 2.07 -37.27
N ILE A 815 -6.12 2.14 -36.51
CA ILE A 815 -5.72 1.08 -35.56
C ILE A 815 -5.50 1.56 -34.13
N TRP A 816 -5.13 2.81 -33.89
CA TRP A 816 -4.93 3.35 -32.55
C TRP A 816 -6.22 3.92 -31.95
N PRO A 817 -6.38 3.88 -30.62
CA PRO A 817 -7.54 4.47 -29.97
C PRO A 817 -7.53 6.01 -30.11
N PRO A 818 -8.70 6.64 -30.31
CA PRO A 818 -8.82 8.10 -30.31
C PRO A 818 -8.65 8.67 -28.87
N MET A 819 -8.48 9.99 -28.74
CA MET A 819 -8.28 10.71 -27.47
C MET A 819 -7.09 10.17 -26.66
N THR A 820 -5.96 10.02 -27.34
CA THR A 820 -4.67 9.62 -26.77
C THR A 820 -3.71 10.81 -26.87
N THR A 821 -2.91 11.02 -25.84
CA THR A 821 -1.80 11.97 -25.77
C THR A 821 -0.56 11.40 -26.45
N PHE A 822 0.07 12.21 -27.28
CA PHE A 822 1.22 11.83 -28.09
C PHE A 822 2.39 12.79 -27.87
N TYR A 823 3.51 12.26 -27.37
CA TYR A 823 4.79 12.98 -27.32
C TYR A 823 5.75 12.32 -28.30
N PHE A 824 6.17 13.04 -29.34
CA PHE A 824 7.20 12.62 -30.29
C PHE A 824 8.31 13.67 -30.33
N GLU A 825 9.05 13.82 -29.23
CA GLU A 825 10.02 14.88 -29.06
C GLU A 825 11.42 14.45 -29.53
N HIS A 826 12.16 15.38 -30.12
CA HIS A 826 13.56 15.17 -30.52
C HIS A 826 13.78 13.89 -31.36
N SER A 827 12.85 13.57 -32.25
CA SER A 827 12.81 12.31 -33.00
C SER A 827 13.36 12.40 -34.42
N LEU A 828 13.67 13.60 -34.93
CA LEU A 828 14.12 13.91 -36.31
C LEU A 828 13.02 13.85 -37.38
N LEU A 829 11.74 13.97 -36.99
CA LEU A 829 10.61 14.00 -37.93
C LEU A 829 10.76 15.18 -38.91
N THR A 830 10.63 14.94 -40.21
CA THR A 830 10.72 15.99 -41.25
C THR A 830 9.35 16.45 -41.73
N GLU A 831 8.36 15.57 -41.66
CA GLU A 831 6.97 15.84 -42.06
C GLU A 831 6.08 15.86 -40.83
N PHE A 832 5.07 16.74 -40.82
CA PHE A 832 4.07 16.76 -39.77
C PHE A 832 3.19 15.50 -39.85
N PRO A 833 3.02 14.74 -38.75
CA PRO A 833 2.26 13.50 -38.75
C PRO A 833 0.74 13.75 -38.71
N ASP A 834 0.18 14.07 -39.87
CA ASP A 834 -1.25 14.36 -40.05
C ASP A 834 -2.19 13.25 -39.56
N VAL A 835 -1.71 12.00 -39.58
CA VAL A 835 -2.38 10.81 -39.05
C VAL A 835 -2.71 10.92 -37.56
N LEU A 836 -1.82 11.52 -36.75
CA LEU A 836 -2.08 11.69 -35.31
C LEU A 836 -3.20 12.69 -35.11
N PHE A 837 -3.20 13.78 -35.88
CA PHE A 837 -4.25 14.79 -35.83
C PHE A 837 -5.63 14.20 -36.20
N ARG A 838 -5.70 13.28 -37.17
CA ARG A 838 -6.94 12.56 -37.54
C ARG A 838 -7.51 11.68 -36.41
N LEU A 839 -6.73 11.31 -35.39
CA LEU A 839 -7.15 10.47 -34.27
C LEU A 839 -7.93 11.19 -33.16
N ALA A 840 -8.18 12.51 -33.28
CA ALA A 840 -8.69 13.35 -32.19
C ALA A 840 -7.80 13.20 -30.94
N VAL A 841 -6.66 13.91 -30.93
CA VAL A 841 -5.65 13.81 -29.87
C VAL A 841 -6.05 14.61 -28.65
N ASP A 842 -5.61 14.20 -27.46
CA ASP A 842 -5.70 15.06 -26.27
C ASP A 842 -4.55 16.09 -26.36
N ASP A 843 -3.34 15.73 -25.91
CA ASP A 843 -2.14 16.55 -26.13
C ASP A 843 -1.25 16.00 -27.26
N LEU A 844 -0.62 16.90 -28.02
CA LEU A 844 0.36 16.58 -29.05
C LEU A 844 1.64 17.41 -28.89
N SER A 845 2.75 16.76 -28.54
CA SER A 845 4.07 17.37 -28.55
C SER A 845 4.95 16.78 -29.65
N LEU A 846 5.49 17.66 -30.49
CA LEU A 846 6.48 17.37 -31.53
C LEU A 846 7.73 18.23 -31.35
N ILE A 847 8.06 18.59 -30.11
CA ILE A 847 9.18 19.50 -29.79
C ILE A 847 10.51 18.99 -30.36
N GLY A 848 11.34 19.89 -30.90
CA GLY A 848 12.73 19.61 -31.27
C GLY A 848 12.92 18.66 -32.45
N ASN A 849 11.97 18.61 -33.38
CA ASN A 849 12.08 17.85 -34.63
C ASN A 849 12.61 18.73 -35.78
N ARG A 850 12.41 18.29 -37.04
CA ARG A 850 12.85 18.97 -38.27
C ARG A 850 11.67 19.33 -39.18
N ILE A 851 10.50 19.59 -38.58
CA ILE A 851 9.27 19.89 -39.32
C ILE A 851 9.33 21.34 -39.82
N GLU A 852 9.25 21.53 -41.14
CA GLU A 852 9.28 22.87 -41.75
C GLU A 852 7.89 23.48 -41.98
N THR A 853 6.89 22.64 -42.20
CA THR A 853 5.53 23.06 -42.57
C THR A 853 4.49 22.13 -41.93
N VAL A 854 3.35 22.71 -41.54
CA VAL A 854 2.17 21.97 -41.10
C VAL A 854 1.13 21.98 -42.23
N PRO A 855 0.55 20.84 -42.61
CA PRO A 855 -0.44 20.77 -43.68
C PRO A 855 -1.78 21.42 -43.26
N GLY A 856 -2.52 21.90 -44.25
CA GLY A 856 -3.89 22.37 -44.01
C GLY A 856 -4.89 21.21 -43.86
N PHE A 857 -5.79 21.29 -42.88
CA PHE A 857 -6.78 20.26 -42.58
C PHE A 857 -8.15 20.64 -43.17
N LYS A 858 -8.80 19.72 -43.88
CA LYS A 858 -10.11 19.95 -44.54
C LYS A 858 -11.32 19.53 -43.70
N ASN A 859 -11.09 18.76 -42.64
CA ASN A 859 -12.11 18.21 -41.75
C ASN A 859 -11.72 18.53 -40.30
N ASN A 860 -12.70 18.77 -39.43
CA ASN A 860 -12.58 19.07 -38.00
C ASN A 860 -11.86 17.94 -37.21
N ALA A 861 -10.55 17.82 -37.39
CA ALA A 861 -9.68 17.07 -36.51
C ALA A 861 -9.42 17.95 -35.28
N VAL A 862 -9.94 17.54 -34.13
CA VAL A 862 -9.92 18.35 -32.91
C VAL A 862 -8.82 17.81 -32.00
N ALA A 863 -7.78 18.61 -31.79
CA ALA A 863 -6.82 18.41 -30.71
C ALA A 863 -7.31 19.15 -29.45
N HIS A 864 -7.30 18.50 -28.29
CA HIS A 864 -7.89 18.98 -27.04
C HIS A 864 -6.82 19.18 -25.95
N GLY A 865 -6.33 20.41 -25.78
CA GLY A 865 -5.33 20.73 -24.75
C GLY A 865 -4.12 21.48 -25.29
N LEU A 866 -3.05 20.78 -25.66
CA LEU A 866 -1.74 21.32 -26.03
C LEU A 866 -1.26 20.86 -27.41
N ILE A 867 -0.80 21.79 -28.24
CA ILE A 867 0.03 21.52 -29.42
C ILE A 867 1.40 22.15 -29.22
N ALA A 868 2.43 21.33 -29.04
CA ALA A 868 3.80 21.78 -28.87
C ALA A 868 4.65 21.48 -30.11
N LEU A 869 5.11 22.52 -30.80
CA LEU A 869 5.97 22.46 -31.99
C LEU A 869 7.31 23.18 -31.77
N ALA A 870 7.64 23.54 -30.53
CA ALA A 870 8.83 24.31 -30.21
C ALA A 870 10.12 23.64 -30.73
N GLY A 871 11.13 24.42 -31.10
CA GLY A 871 12.42 23.91 -31.59
C GLY A 871 12.39 23.25 -32.98
N ASN A 872 11.32 23.43 -33.75
CA ASN A 872 11.23 23.00 -35.16
C ASN A 872 11.58 24.15 -36.13
N PRO A 873 12.16 23.88 -37.31
CA PRO A 873 12.42 24.90 -38.34
C PRO A 873 11.15 25.37 -39.08
N LEU A 874 10.05 25.54 -38.35
CA LEU A 874 8.73 25.85 -38.87
C LEU A 874 8.69 27.28 -39.42
N LYS A 875 8.30 27.43 -40.70
CA LYS A 875 8.31 28.72 -41.41
C LYS A 875 6.97 29.44 -41.43
N GLU A 876 5.88 28.67 -41.43
CA GLU A 876 4.51 29.17 -41.52
C GLU A 876 3.55 28.21 -40.82
N LEU A 877 2.39 28.73 -40.41
CA LEU A 877 1.26 27.97 -39.88
C LEU A 877 0.04 28.14 -40.79
N PRO A 878 -0.68 27.06 -41.13
CA PRO A 878 -1.88 27.15 -41.97
C PRO A 878 -3.06 27.76 -41.19
N ASP A 879 -4.02 28.37 -41.90
CA ASP A 879 -5.23 28.93 -41.26
C ASP A 879 -6.10 27.84 -40.63
N SER A 880 -6.15 26.66 -41.25
CA SER A 880 -7.02 25.55 -40.84
C SER A 880 -6.61 24.80 -39.57
N ILE A 881 -5.39 25.00 -39.03
CA ILE A 881 -4.98 24.30 -37.79
C ILE A 881 -5.66 24.89 -36.54
N GLY A 882 -6.04 26.17 -36.58
CA GLY A 882 -6.81 26.84 -35.52
C GLY A 882 -8.32 26.81 -35.72
N GLU A 883 -8.81 26.58 -36.95
CA GLU A 883 -10.25 26.54 -37.25
C GLU A 883 -10.89 25.27 -36.66
N GLY A 884 -11.67 25.42 -35.58
CA GLY A 884 -12.46 24.33 -34.98
C GLY A 884 -11.68 23.42 -34.02
N SER A 885 -10.43 23.76 -33.68
CA SER A 885 -9.65 23.08 -32.65
C SER A 885 -10.04 23.54 -31.25
N GLY A 886 -10.31 22.62 -30.32
CA GLY A 886 -10.42 22.88 -28.88
C GLY A 886 -9.07 23.04 -28.19
N THR A 887 -8.04 23.47 -28.92
CA THR A 887 -6.66 23.56 -28.44
C THR A 887 -6.46 24.84 -27.63
N TRP A 888 -5.99 24.69 -26.39
CA TRP A 888 -5.82 25.79 -25.45
C TRP A 888 -4.41 26.37 -25.49
N PHE A 889 -3.39 25.55 -25.77
CA PHE A 889 -2.00 25.97 -25.75
C PHE A 889 -1.25 25.65 -27.05
N PHE A 890 -0.48 26.62 -27.56
CA PHE A 890 0.50 26.42 -28.63
C PHE A 890 1.91 26.75 -28.15
N LEU A 891 2.81 25.78 -28.11
CA LEU A 891 4.23 26.04 -27.83
C LEU A 891 5.00 26.11 -29.15
N LEU A 892 5.39 27.31 -29.56
CA LEU A 892 6.03 27.61 -30.85
C LEU A 892 7.41 28.28 -30.66
N ASP A 893 7.96 28.18 -29.45
CA ASP A 893 9.29 28.70 -29.11
C ASP A 893 10.37 28.14 -30.05
N ASP A 894 11.43 28.90 -30.31
CA ASP A 894 12.59 28.45 -31.08
C ASP A 894 12.25 27.94 -32.50
N THR A 895 11.24 28.56 -33.14
CA THR A 895 10.85 28.28 -34.54
C THR A 895 11.31 29.37 -35.52
N LEU A 896 11.11 29.16 -36.83
CA LEU A 896 11.45 30.11 -37.90
C LEU A 896 10.24 30.96 -38.36
N LEU A 897 9.20 31.06 -37.53
CA LEU A 897 8.00 31.83 -37.82
C LEU A 897 8.35 33.32 -37.92
N SER A 898 8.03 33.93 -39.07
CA SER A 898 8.19 35.37 -39.32
C SER A 898 6.87 36.14 -39.26
N ALA A 899 5.75 35.43 -39.33
CA ALA A 899 4.39 35.93 -39.18
C ALA A 899 3.53 34.89 -38.46
N VAL A 900 2.47 35.34 -37.80
CA VAL A 900 1.47 34.48 -37.17
C VAL A 900 0.11 34.69 -37.84
N PRO A 901 -0.67 33.62 -38.10
CA PRO A 901 -2.03 33.74 -38.62
C PRO A 901 -3.00 34.41 -37.61
N ALA A 902 -4.09 34.97 -38.12
CA ALA A 902 -5.03 35.78 -37.33
C ALA A 902 -5.76 34.98 -36.22
N TRP A 903 -5.98 33.68 -36.42
CA TRP A 903 -6.66 32.81 -35.46
C TRP A 903 -5.86 32.60 -34.16
N LEU A 904 -4.54 32.82 -34.15
CA LEU A 904 -3.74 32.83 -32.91
C LEU A 904 -4.12 33.99 -31.97
N GLY A 905 -4.96 34.93 -32.41
CA GLY A 905 -5.54 35.99 -31.59
C GLY A 905 -7.02 35.78 -31.24
N GLU A 906 -7.59 34.59 -31.48
CA GLU A 906 -9.00 34.30 -31.18
C GLU A 906 -9.23 33.82 -29.73
N ILE A 907 -10.44 34.09 -29.22
CA ILE A 907 -10.86 33.98 -27.81
C ILE A 907 -10.85 32.54 -27.27
N THR A 908 -10.79 31.52 -28.13
CA THR A 908 -10.74 30.10 -27.75
C THR A 908 -9.33 29.62 -27.39
N LEU A 909 -8.29 30.37 -27.76
CA LEU A 909 -6.90 30.07 -27.45
C LEU A 909 -6.52 30.67 -26.10
N VAL A 910 -5.99 29.83 -25.18
CA VAL A 910 -5.62 30.25 -23.82
C VAL A 910 -4.25 30.95 -23.82
N ALA A 911 -3.26 30.41 -24.53
CA ALA A 911 -1.96 31.06 -24.76
C ALA A 911 -1.14 30.38 -25.87
N ALA A 912 -0.28 31.14 -26.53
CA ALA A 912 0.75 30.67 -27.45
C ALA A 912 2.11 31.29 -27.12
N THR A 913 3.16 30.49 -26.98
CA THR A 913 4.53 30.96 -26.71
C THR A 913 5.35 30.97 -28.00
N LEU A 914 6.01 32.08 -28.31
CA LEU A 914 6.80 32.27 -29.54
C LEU A 914 8.21 32.81 -29.24
N SER A 915 8.76 32.47 -28.07
CA SER A 915 10.09 32.89 -27.63
C SER A 915 11.13 32.59 -28.70
N ASN A 916 12.08 33.49 -28.93
CA ASN A 916 13.21 33.26 -29.84
C ASN A 916 12.82 32.93 -31.30
N THR A 917 11.72 33.51 -31.80
CA THR A 917 11.30 33.43 -33.22
C THR A 917 11.63 34.71 -33.99
N PRO A 918 11.79 34.67 -35.33
CA PRO A 918 11.91 35.87 -36.17
C PRO A 918 10.76 36.86 -35.97
N PHE A 919 9.53 36.37 -35.76
CA PHE A 919 8.36 37.17 -35.45
C PHE A 919 8.59 38.02 -34.18
N CYS A 920 9.00 37.40 -33.07
CA CYS A 920 9.26 38.10 -31.82
C CYS A 920 10.50 39.00 -31.86
N ALA A 921 11.50 38.68 -32.70
CA ALA A 921 12.65 39.56 -32.93
C ALA A 921 12.27 40.87 -33.65
N LEU A 922 11.25 40.84 -34.51
CA LEU A 922 10.73 42.02 -35.22
C LEU A 922 9.79 42.87 -34.35
N HIS A 923 9.13 42.27 -33.34
CA HIS A 923 8.09 42.91 -32.51
C HIS A 923 8.59 43.22 -31.07
N ASN A 924 9.80 43.78 -30.94
CA ASN A 924 10.57 44.04 -29.71
C ASN A 924 9.75 44.28 -28.40
N SER A 925 10.25 43.69 -27.30
CA SER A 925 9.61 43.38 -26.00
C SER A 925 9.08 44.53 -25.12
N THR A 926 8.67 45.67 -25.67
CA THR A 926 8.13 46.81 -24.90
C THR A 926 6.82 47.38 -25.42
N GLU A 927 6.40 46.99 -26.63
CA GLU A 927 5.00 47.12 -27.03
C GLU A 927 4.46 45.71 -27.13
N THR A 928 3.63 45.34 -26.16
CA THR A 928 2.58 44.36 -26.41
C THR A 928 1.89 44.81 -27.69
N ALA A 929 2.25 44.21 -28.83
CA ALA A 929 1.38 44.16 -29.96
C ALA A 929 0.19 43.30 -29.52
N ILE A 930 -0.74 43.94 -28.83
CA ILE A 930 -2.07 43.45 -28.52
C ILE A 930 -2.78 43.33 -29.88
N TYR A 931 -2.42 42.31 -30.64
CA TYR A 931 -3.34 41.72 -31.59
C TYR A 931 -4.33 40.94 -30.71
N ALA A 932 -5.42 41.64 -30.35
CA ALA A 932 -6.58 41.17 -29.61
C ALA A 932 -6.28 40.30 -28.35
N GLU A 933 -6.43 40.89 -27.16
CA GLU A 933 -6.76 40.15 -25.92
C GLU A 933 -5.95 38.86 -25.63
N GLY A 934 -4.64 38.99 -25.34
CA GLY A 934 -3.95 38.07 -24.42
C GLY A 934 -3.45 36.69 -24.92
N ALA A 935 -3.49 36.37 -26.22
CA ALA A 935 -3.24 35.00 -26.67
C ALA A 935 -1.80 34.66 -27.13
N VAL A 936 -0.92 35.62 -27.44
CA VAL A 936 0.44 35.35 -28.01
C VAL A 936 1.53 36.03 -27.18
N THR A 937 2.54 35.27 -26.71
CA THR A 937 3.64 35.77 -25.87
C THR A 937 5.01 35.63 -26.55
N CYS A 938 5.80 36.70 -26.49
CA CYS A 938 7.18 36.76 -27.00
C CYS A 938 8.24 36.76 -25.89
N GLU A 939 7.82 36.55 -24.64
CA GLU A 939 8.72 36.54 -23.47
C GLU A 939 9.51 35.25 -23.37
N ARG A 940 10.56 35.23 -22.53
CA ARG A 940 11.55 34.14 -22.46
C ARG A 940 10.87 32.82 -22.07
N SER A 941 11.10 31.78 -22.88
CA SER A 941 10.47 30.45 -22.77
C SER A 941 10.42 29.90 -21.34
N ILE A 942 9.24 29.39 -20.98
CA ILE A 942 8.95 28.66 -19.73
C ILE A 942 9.64 27.28 -19.74
N TYR A 943 9.98 26.75 -20.93
CA TYR A 943 10.67 25.47 -21.13
C TYR A 943 12.18 25.62 -21.45
N GLY A 944 12.64 26.82 -21.79
CA GLY A 944 14.03 27.14 -22.19
C GLY A 944 15.05 27.27 -21.05
N ALA A 945 14.72 26.89 -19.81
CA ALA A 945 15.64 26.93 -18.67
C ALA A 945 16.15 25.57 -18.21
N THR A 946 15.89 24.47 -18.93
CA THR A 946 16.77 23.30 -18.88
C THR A 946 17.94 23.54 -19.83
N GLY A 947 18.95 24.24 -19.33
CA GLY A 947 20.32 24.14 -19.84
C GLY A 947 20.87 22.74 -19.63
N ARG A 948 20.25 21.71 -20.21
CA ARG A 948 21.10 20.77 -20.92
C ARG A 948 21.53 21.54 -22.15
N ALA A 949 22.84 21.65 -22.30
CA ALA A 949 23.47 22.03 -23.54
C ALA A 949 22.75 21.36 -24.74
N PRO A 950 23.02 21.76 -26.01
CA PRO A 950 22.94 20.77 -27.06
C PRO A 950 23.48 19.46 -26.48
N LEU A 951 22.79 18.33 -26.68
CA LEU A 951 23.50 17.06 -26.60
C LEU A 951 24.64 17.23 -27.61
N GLU A 952 25.77 17.78 -27.14
CA GLU A 952 27.06 17.53 -27.70
C GLU A 952 27.01 16.04 -27.93
N VAL A 953 27.23 15.69 -29.18
CA VAL A 953 27.66 14.37 -29.56
C VAL A 953 28.76 14.02 -28.55
N ILE A 954 28.40 13.31 -27.49
CA ILE A 954 29.37 12.63 -26.65
C ILE A 954 29.84 11.51 -27.54
N THR A 955 30.79 11.86 -28.40
CA THR A 955 31.62 10.88 -29.09
C THR A 955 32.24 10.00 -28.02
N HIS A 956 32.40 8.73 -28.38
CA HIS A 956 32.80 7.56 -27.59
C HIS A 956 34.00 7.68 -26.62
N ASP A 957 34.63 8.85 -26.44
CA ASP A 957 35.91 9.04 -25.76
C ASP A 957 35.85 9.69 -24.36
N SER A 958 34.71 10.18 -23.86
CA SER A 958 34.67 10.89 -22.56
C SER A 958 34.27 10.05 -21.35
N VAL A 959 34.31 8.71 -21.44
CA VAL A 959 34.14 7.81 -20.28
C VAL A 959 35.37 6.91 -20.16
N ARG A 960 36.39 7.44 -19.48
CA ARG A 960 37.36 6.65 -18.71
C ARG A 960 37.33 7.10 -17.27
#